data_AF-A0A9E1XQB8-F1
#
_entry.id   AF-A0A9E1XQB8-F1
#
_cell.length_a   1.000
_cell.length_b   1.000
_cell.length_c   1.000
_cell.angle_alpha   90.00
_cell.angle_beta   90.00
_cell.angle_gamma   90.00
#
_symmetry.space_group_name_H-M   'P 1'
#
loop_
_entity.id
_entity.type
_entity.pdbx_description
1 polymer ?
#
loop_
_entity_poly.entity_id
_entity_poly.type
_entity_poly.pdbx_seq_one_letter_code
_entity_poly.pdbx_strand_id
1 'polypeptide(L)'
;MRFFPCFLLVVAATTLAAPPPLDGTNILPNPGFSETTKDGKRPAAWVGGDWGLGSTVTVDRKEGRSAPGCVAVECATSKQRGSWQVRVPLSPGPWKFHAWYRTAGLVADPKKGVDARLTLLRDDGKDFAAFHAYGPASEKEWQRAEVAFVAPPRTVAVVVYLFNYFAEGEIRWDDVFLGADVEERERFEEKRRRDAARLKEARAMVPGAKTMMTDVRESLAELQKRAEGNDDVRLLVALLEWAMEDAQLAIDAGLGGQAKATLADIHDYCNRADELIRSARAKDHPPKVTAPDDGNPYYTRLNANAKQYTKNSTVYAKGDVGYEQIDNAWTFRSLGEQSAVIAWALLHPRSDLYHDPAVLKRLLVNFQTITQNHKDGDFNPGRQAVYGRDPNINRFCISPMMDAWLMLEAEYPWLILPSKRTEWLDQLRILVDYQYETYGPRKPLDPERPRYYPNMDVHHLLIMEFAHRLLGDSKYADDRETILKWLNDSMYPMGAWTYHWPQNECYVYHALNVTFIARYYALTGDERAKDILDNSRPYYPLAHDGEGMTESYTDCSWKHYWSAASPNGPDVIAGMFDDAANKRAALDAGRRGHGGGLGALYTAPWWKDIPPAAMRDNYLIYDENIQGPAGRYGRFSFAGSARTALPGEIGKDTYVGCMIGDRNQKPLPLDAALQVATIEFRTKATGSHWGNARYCAGSERPSVIVAADSDIASLCSAYRVTKPAWGHGSADQPWGASQQWFVAKDRLFGMLTIRALEETACEGVWGRLRFGLYRDIEPGEESMFRYGSLLAKIHAHNFAELSTAKSETFFLDKPEKFRSQEVLLKDRVIAAGTEAKQTYAKGQTFYFVTEILPYWSDLASDIVPIRSDGLLGFSFS
;
A
#
# COMPACT_ATOMS: atom_id res chain seq x y z
N MET A 1 24.80 30.15 -3.50
CA MET A 1 23.52 30.51 -4.16
C MET A 1 22.76 31.47 -3.27
N ARG A 2 22.44 32.66 -3.78
CA ARG A 2 21.61 33.65 -3.08
C ARG A 2 20.18 33.10 -3.03
N PHE A 3 19.60 33.02 -1.83
CA PHE A 3 18.19 32.73 -1.64
C PHE A 3 17.36 33.74 -2.43
N PHE A 4 16.61 33.27 -3.43
CA PHE A 4 15.54 34.06 -4.04
C PHE A 4 14.33 33.96 -3.12
N PRO A 5 13.88 35.05 -2.48
CA PRO A 5 12.62 35.04 -1.78
C PRO A 5 11.51 34.97 -2.83
N CYS A 6 10.66 33.96 -2.73
CA CYS A 6 9.33 34.06 -3.31
C CYS A 6 8.70 35.31 -2.73
N PHE A 7 8.42 36.30 -3.57
CA PHE A 7 7.50 37.37 -3.22
C PHE A 7 6.14 36.71 -2.97
N LEU A 8 5.88 36.33 -1.72
CA LEU A 8 4.54 36.43 -1.17
C LEU A 8 4.19 37.91 -1.33
N LEU A 9 3.34 38.22 -2.30
CA LEU A 9 2.58 39.45 -2.23
C LEU A 9 1.71 39.28 -0.99
N VAL A 10 2.16 39.88 0.12
CA VAL A 10 1.36 40.05 1.33
C VAL A 10 0.18 40.91 0.91
N VAL A 11 -0.90 40.26 0.49
CA VAL A 11 -2.22 40.89 0.54
C VAL A 11 -2.41 41.22 2.01
N ALA A 12 -2.53 42.51 2.29
CA ALA A 12 -2.68 43.07 3.61
C ALA A 12 -3.62 42.21 4.46
N ALA A 13 -3.25 42.02 5.72
CA ALA A 13 -4.11 41.44 6.74
C ALA A 13 -5.41 42.25 6.83
N THR A 14 -6.39 41.91 6.00
CA THR A 14 -7.79 42.26 6.23
C THR A 14 -8.18 41.55 7.51
N THR A 15 -8.50 42.35 8.52
CA THR A 15 -9.30 42.00 9.70
C THR A 15 -10.08 40.71 9.50
N LEU A 16 -9.82 39.71 10.36
CA LEU A 16 -10.58 38.45 10.41
C LEU A 16 -12.07 38.80 10.32
N ALA A 17 -12.64 38.56 9.13
CA ALA A 17 -14.04 38.79 8.88
C ALA A 17 -14.87 37.93 9.84
N ALA A 18 -16.13 38.31 10.04
CA ALA A 18 -17.08 37.51 10.81
C ALA A 18 -17.04 36.04 10.37
N PRO A 19 -17.26 35.07 11.29
CA PRO A 19 -17.30 33.66 10.93
C PRO A 19 -18.27 33.43 9.76
N PRO A 20 -17.93 32.56 8.80
CA PRO A 20 -18.77 32.34 7.63
C PRO A 20 -20.14 31.80 8.05
N PRO A 21 -21.23 32.15 7.33
CA PRO A 21 -22.54 31.59 7.59
C PRO A 21 -22.49 30.05 7.42
N LEU A 22 -23.28 29.36 8.24
CA LEU A 22 -23.31 27.90 8.35
C LEU A 22 -24.64 27.32 7.87
N ASP A 23 -25.48 28.14 7.24
CA ASP A 23 -26.83 27.85 6.74
C ASP A 23 -26.82 27.26 5.31
N GLY A 24 -25.64 26.89 4.80
CA GLY A 24 -25.48 26.35 3.45
C GLY A 24 -25.46 27.41 2.35
N THR A 25 -25.50 28.70 2.68
CA THR A 25 -25.32 29.76 1.70
C THR A 25 -23.91 29.72 1.09
N ASN A 26 -23.80 30.19 -0.15
CA ASN A 26 -22.53 30.28 -0.84
C ASN A 26 -21.67 31.40 -0.22
N ILE A 27 -20.51 31.03 0.31
CA ILE A 27 -19.60 31.98 0.98
C ILE A 27 -18.60 32.62 0.02
N LEU A 28 -18.56 32.18 -1.24
CA LEU A 28 -17.65 32.75 -2.24
C LEU A 28 -18.19 34.08 -2.76
N PRO A 29 -17.38 35.15 -2.75
CA PRO A 29 -17.78 36.41 -3.37
C PRO A 29 -17.79 36.24 -4.90
N ASN A 30 -18.78 36.86 -5.54
CA ASN A 30 -18.90 36.92 -7.01
C ASN A 30 -18.78 35.54 -7.70
N PRO A 31 -19.63 34.55 -7.33
CA PRO A 31 -19.48 33.16 -7.75
C PRO A 31 -19.77 32.90 -9.24
N GLY A 32 -20.52 33.80 -9.90
CA GLY A 32 -20.79 33.78 -11.34
C GLY A 32 -19.95 34.78 -12.14
N PHE A 33 -18.93 35.39 -11.52
CA PHE A 33 -17.95 36.27 -12.17
C PHE A 33 -18.49 37.49 -12.94
N SER A 34 -19.76 37.84 -12.78
CA SER A 34 -20.42 38.95 -13.49
C SER A 34 -19.90 40.33 -13.05
N GLU A 35 -19.37 40.44 -11.83
CA GLU A 35 -18.77 41.69 -11.32
C GLU A 35 -17.27 41.72 -11.61
N THR A 36 -16.77 42.83 -12.16
CA THR A 36 -15.33 43.00 -12.47
C THR A 36 -14.74 44.24 -11.81
N THR A 37 -13.42 44.26 -11.65
CA THR A 37 -12.66 45.46 -11.27
C THR A 37 -12.90 46.62 -12.25
N LYS A 38 -12.58 47.86 -11.84
CA LYS A 38 -12.83 49.07 -12.67
C LYS A 38 -12.14 49.05 -14.04
N ASP A 39 -10.99 48.41 -14.15
CA ASP A 39 -10.26 48.19 -15.42
C ASP A 39 -10.82 47.03 -16.24
N GLY A 40 -11.72 46.26 -15.65
CA GLY A 40 -12.44 45.18 -16.26
C GLY A 40 -11.66 43.89 -16.47
N LYS A 41 -10.41 43.82 -16.00
CA LYS A 41 -9.48 42.73 -16.31
C LYS A 41 -9.59 41.54 -15.36
N ARG A 42 -10.26 41.69 -14.21
CA ARG A 42 -10.41 40.64 -13.20
C ARG A 42 -11.81 40.65 -12.61
N PRO A 43 -12.37 39.50 -12.19
CA PRO A 43 -13.59 39.49 -11.40
C PRO A 43 -13.33 40.14 -10.04
N ALA A 44 -14.33 40.79 -9.46
CA ALA A 44 -14.23 41.34 -8.12
C ALA A 44 -13.87 40.24 -7.11
N ALA A 45 -12.95 40.51 -6.17
CA ALA A 45 -12.41 39.60 -5.16
C ALA A 45 -11.55 38.40 -5.63
N TRP A 46 -11.51 38.11 -6.94
CA TRP A 46 -10.72 37.02 -7.49
C TRP A 46 -9.37 37.51 -8.03
N VAL A 47 -8.34 36.70 -7.85
CA VAL A 47 -6.99 36.97 -8.36
C VAL A 47 -6.63 35.90 -9.39
N GLY A 48 -6.37 36.34 -10.61
CA GLY A 48 -5.81 35.47 -11.64
C GLY A 48 -4.29 35.43 -11.52
N GLY A 49 -3.71 34.26 -11.74
CA GLY A 49 -2.25 34.08 -11.73
C GLY A 49 -1.81 32.99 -12.68
N ASP A 50 -0.68 33.20 -13.33
CA ASP A 50 -0.04 32.27 -14.26
C ASP A 50 1.04 31.40 -13.61
N TRP A 51 1.26 31.60 -12.31
CA TRP A 51 2.29 30.91 -11.52
C TRP A 51 3.71 31.05 -12.08
N GLY A 52 3.99 32.07 -12.89
CA GLY A 52 5.27 32.24 -13.58
C GLY A 52 5.51 31.20 -14.68
N LEU A 53 4.46 30.54 -15.17
CA LEU A 53 4.52 29.49 -16.18
C LEU A 53 3.87 29.90 -17.50
N GLY A 54 3.42 31.16 -17.63
CA GLY A 54 2.99 31.74 -18.90
C GLY A 54 1.63 31.28 -19.42
N SER A 55 0.75 30.77 -18.55
CA SER A 55 -0.66 30.58 -18.89
C SER A 55 -1.39 31.92 -18.99
N THR A 56 -2.44 32.00 -19.80
CA THR A 56 -3.29 33.18 -19.90
C THR A 56 -4.53 33.01 -19.03
N VAL A 57 -4.83 34.02 -18.19
CA VAL A 57 -6.07 34.08 -17.41
C VAL A 57 -6.93 35.22 -17.92
N THR A 58 -8.18 34.93 -18.29
CA THR A 58 -9.10 35.92 -18.88
C THR A 58 -10.46 35.88 -18.19
N VAL A 59 -11.23 36.94 -18.40
CA VAL A 59 -12.63 37.06 -17.98
C VAL A 59 -13.47 37.23 -19.23
N ASP A 60 -14.42 36.32 -19.46
CA ASP A 60 -15.43 36.46 -20.50
C ASP A 60 -16.70 37.04 -19.85
N ARG A 61 -17.28 38.06 -20.48
CA ARG A 61 -18.45 38.80 -19.97
C ARG A 61 -19.72 38.50 -20.75
N LYS A 62 -19.59 37.79 -21.87
CA LYS A 62 -20.68 37.49 -22.78
C LYS A 62 -21.14 36.06 -22.58
N GLU A 63 -20.21 35.20 -22.22
CA GLU A 63 -20.47 33.79 -21.96
C GLU A 63 -20.46 33.49 -20.47
N GLY A 64 -21.33 32.56 -20.08
CA GLY A 64 -21.44 31.98 -18.74
C GLY A 64 -22.58 30.96 -18.76
N ARG A 65 -22.69 30.15 -17.72
CA ARG A 65 -23.67 29.08 -17.61
C ARG A 65 -25.03 29.63 -17.20
N SER A 66 -25.12 30.29 -16.05
CA SER A 66 -26.39 30.79 -15.51
C SER A 66 -26.64 32.27 -15.81
N ALA A 67 -25.58 33.06 -16.02
CA ALA A 67 -25.63 34.47 -16.40
C ALA A 67 -24.39 34.83 -17.23
N PRO A 68 -24.36 35.99 -17.92
CA PRO A 68 -23.15 36.44 -18.62
C PRO A 68 -22.01 36.71 -17.64
N GLY A 69 -20.88 36.01 -17.81
CA GLY A 69 -19.75 36.05 -16.89
C GLY A 69 -19.15 34.66 -16.70
N CYS A 70 -17.87 34.49 -17.04
CA CYS A 70 -17.08 33.35 -16.61
C CYS A 70 -15.60 33.72 -16.63
N VAL A 71 -14.77 32.88 -16.01
CA VAL A 71 -13.32 33.05 -16.04
C VAL A 71 -12.69 31.92 -16.81
N ALA A 72 -11.66 32.22 -17.60
CA ALA A 72 -10.93 31.21 -18.34
C ALA A 72 -9.47 31.14 -17.92
N VAL A 73 -8.92 29.94 -18.03
CA VAL A 73 -7.50 29.66 -17.91
C VAL A 73 -7.06 28.88 -19.14
N GLU A 74 -6.26 29.52 -19.98
CA GLU A 74 -5.69 28.94 -21.18
C GLU A 74 -4.22 28.59 -20.93
N CYS A 75 -3.86 27.37 -21.27
CA CYS A 75 -2.50 26.89 -21.26
C CYS A 75 -2.17 26.43 -22.68
N ALA A 76 -1.24 27.13 -23.33
CA ALA A 76 -0.76 26.76 -24.66
C ALA A 76 0.02 25.44 -24.65
N THR A 77 0.50 24.99 -23.48
CA THR A 77 1.16 23.68 -23.34
C THR A 77 0.84 23.05 -21.98
N SER A 78 0.96 21.73 -21.90
CA SER A 78 0.82 20.95 -20.65
C SER A 78 1.89 21.23 -19.56
N LYS A 79 2.88 22.10 -19.84
CA LYS A 79 3.87 22.58 -18.84
C LYS A 79 3.39 23.81 -18.07
N GLN A 80 2.32 24.44 -18.52
CA GLN A 80 1.78 25.64 -17.92
C GLN A 80 0.69 25.27 -16.92
N ARG A 81 0.44 26.16 -15.96
CA ARG A 81 -0.78 26.13 -15.18
C ARG A 81 -1.16 27.56 -14.87
N GLY A 82 -2.44 27.82 -14.86
CA GLY A 82 -2.99 29.07 -14.37
C GLY A 82 -4.12 28.79 -13.41
N SER A 83 -4.48 29.78 -12.61
CA SER A 83 -5.69 29.69 -11.80
C SER A 83 -6.30 31.03 -11.56
N TRP A 84 -7.62 31.00 -11.36
CA TRP A 84 -8.31 32.01 -10.58
C TRP A 84 -8.37 31.54 -9.13
N GLN A 85 -8.04 32.43 -8.20
CA GLN A 85 -8.05 32.11 -6.78
C GLN A 85 -8.80 33.15 -5.94
N VAL A 86 -9.41 32.66 -4.87
CA VAL A 86 -10.01 33.50 -3.83
C VAL A 86 -9.71 32.89 -2.47
N ARG A 87 -9.44 33.76 -1.48
CA ARG A 87 -9.31 33.37 -0.08
C ARG A 87 -10.54 33.84 0.68
N VAL A 88 -11.20 32.92 1.35
CA VAL A 88 -12.37 33.22 2.19
C VAL A 88 -12.19 32.62 3.59
N PRO A 89 -12.77 33.24 4.63
CA PRO A 89 -12.87 32.62 5.96
C PRO A 89 -13.58 31.27 5.87
N LEU A 90 -13.11 30.28 6.61
CA LEU A 90 -13.71 28.95 6.71
C LEU A 90 -13.64 28.49 8.15
N SER A 91 -14.70 27.86 8.65
CA SER A 91 -14.69 27.26 9.99
C SER A 91 -14.54 25.73 9.93
N PRO A 92 -14.09 25.08 11.00
CA PRO A 92 -14.08 23.62 11.08
C PRO A 92 -15.49 23.02 10.89
N GLY A 93 -15.56 21.82 10.33
CA GLY A 93 -16.82 21.09 10.08
C GLY A 93 -17.00 20.66 8.63
N PRO A 94 -18.16 20.08 8.27
CA PRO A 94 -18.41 19.57 6.93
C PRO A 94 -18.82 20.68 5.95
N TRP A 95 -18.31 20.58 4.72
CA TRP A 95 -18.46 21.55 3.64
C TRP A 95 -18.66 20.85 2.29
N LYS A 96 -19.40 21.50 1.40
CA LYS A 96 -19.59 21.09 0.01
C LYS A 96 -19.05 22.16 -0.92
N PHE A 97 -18.25 21.72 -1.89
CA PHE A 97 -17.79 22.54 -2.99
C PHE A 97 -18.31 21.99 -4.31
N HIS A 98 -18.74 22.87 -5.20
CA HIS A 98 -18.88 22.55 -6.61
C HIS A 98 -18.57 23.76 -7.50
N ALA A 99 -18.15 23.50 -8.73
CA ALA A 99 -17.97 24.52 -9.75
C ALA A 99 -18.35 23.95 -11.11
N TRP A 100 -18.93 24.80 -11.96
CA TRP A 100 -19.21 24.44 -13.33
C TRP A 100 -18.02 24.81 -14.21
N TYR A 101 -17.73 23.94 -15.15
CA TYR A 101 -16.65 24.15 -16.09
C TYR A 101 -17.02 23.70 -17.50
N ARG A 102 -16.35 24.28 -18.48
CA ARG A 102 -16.36 23.86 -19.88
C ARG A 102 -14.95 23.95 -20.40
N THR A 103 -14.57 23.06 -21.31
CA THR A 103 -13.22 23.01 -21.86
C THR A 103 -13.23 23.34 -23.34
N ALA A 104 -12.08 23.75 -23.88
CA ALA A 104 -11.88 23.88 -25.32
C ALA A 104 -10.46 23.41 -25.68
N GLY A 105 -10.39 22.41 -26.55
CA GLY A 105 -9.12 21.80 -26.97
C GLY A 105 -8.32 21.21 -25.82
N LEU A 106 -8.97 20.73 -24.76
CA LEU A 106 -8.27 20.30 -23.55
C LEU A 106 -7.64 18.92 -23.73
N VAL A 107 -6.31 18.86 -23.65
CA VAL A 107 -5.52 17.63 -23.66
C VAL A 107 -4.88 17.43 -22.28
N ALA A 108 -5.44 16.52 -21.50
CA ALA A 108 -5.07 16.32 -20.09
C ALA A 108 -4.88 14.84 -19.72
N ASP A 109 -3.84 14.57 -18.92
CA ASP A 109 -3.69 13.30 -18.20
C ASP A 109 -4.71 13.17 -17.05
N PRO A 110 -4.97 11.98 -16.50
CA PRO A 110 -5.77 11.83 -15.29
C PRO A 110 -5.27 12.74 -14.14
N LYS A 111 -6.20 13.46 -13.50
CA LYS A 111 -5.95 14.48 -12.44
C LYS A 111 -5.17 15.72 -12.89
N LYS A 112 -5.10 15.99 -14.20
CA LYS A 112 -4.65 17.25 -14.79
C LYS A 112 -5.80 17.91 -15.55
N GLY A 113 -5.62 19.18 -15.93
CA GLY A 113 -6.67 19.99 -16.55
C GLY A 113 -7.63 20.52 -15.50
N VAL A 114 -8.87 20.01 -15.47
CA VAL A 114 -9.93 20.51 -14.59
C VAL A 114 -9.61 20.09 -13.15
N ASP A 115 -9.05 21.01 -12.36
CA ASP A 115 -8.75 20.83 -10.93
C ASP A 115 -9.24 22.07 -10.16
N ALA A 116 -10.34 21.93 -9.44
CA ALA A 116 -10.72 22.89 -8.42
C ALA A 116 -10.14 22.43 -7.07
N ARG A 117 -9.16 23.18 -6.57
CA ARG A 117 -8.40 22.85 -5.36
C ARG A 117 -8.79 23.74 -4.20
N LEU A 118 -9.02 23.13 -3.05
CA LEU A 118 -9.32 23.81 -1.80
C LEU A 118 -8.17 23.57 -0.81
N THR A 119 -7.38 24.60 -0.54
CA THR A 119 -6.27 24.55 0.43
C THR A 119 -6.68 25.18 1.75
N LEU A 120 -6.71 24.38 2.81
CA LEU A 120 -7.09 24.84 4.14
C LEU A 120 -5.92 25.48 4.88
N LEU A 121 -6.20 26.61 5.53
CA LEU A 121 -5.22 27.41 6.27
C LEU A 121 -5.51 27.41 7.77
N ARG A 122 -4.45 27.44 8.56
CA ARG A 122 -4.47 27.68 10.01
C ARG A 122 -4.39 29.17 10.34
N ASP A 123 -4.53 29.49 11.62
CA ASP A 123 -4.34 30.83 12.20
C ASP A 123 -2.94 31.40 11.94
N ASP A 124 -1.91 30.56 11.90
CA ASP A 124 -0.55 30.93 11.51
C ASP A 124 -0.36 31.15 9.98
N GLY A 125 -1.43 30.96 9.20
CA GLY A 125 -1.43 31.15 7.75
C GLY A 125 -0.81 30.00 6.95
N LYS A 126 -0.36 28.91 7.59
CA LYS A 126 0.19 27.74 6.89
C LYS A 126 -0.91 26.83 6.36
N ASP A 127 -0.63 26.21 5.22
CA ASP A 127 -1.41 25.13 4.66
C ASP A 127 -1.20 23.84 5.44
N PHE A 128 -2.25 23.03 5.55
CA PHE A 128 -2.13 21.73 6.25
C PHE A 128 -3.06 20.63 5.72
N ALA A 129 -3.99 20.96 4.83
CA ALA A 129 -4.84 20.00 4.13
C ALA A 129 -5.25 20.58 2.76
N ALA A 130 -5.45 19.71 1.77
CA ALA A 130 -5.95 20.06 0.46
C ALA A 130 -6.99 19.06 -0.03
N PHE A 131 -8.05 19.57 -0.67
CA PHE A 131 -9.10 18.77 -1.29
C PHE A 131 -9.23 19.17 -2.76
N HIS A 132 -9.66 18.23 -3.60
CA HIS A 132 -9.69 18.41 -5.05
C HIS A 132 -11.00 17.93 -5.63
N ALA A 133 -11.59 18.76 -6.47
CA ALA A 133 -12.69 18.40 -7.37
C ALA A 133 -12.14 18.35 -8.80
N TYR A 134 -11.98 17.13 -9.33
CA TYR A 134 -11.51 16.89 -10.68
C TYR A 134 -12.68 16.72 -11.65
N GLY A 135 -12.46 17.03 -12.93
CA GLY A 135 -13.41 16.77 -14.01
C GLY A 135 -12.74 16.25 -15.29
N PRO A 136 -13.43 15.45 -16.11
CA PRO A 136 -12.98 15.13 -17.47
C PRO A 136 -13.02 16.36 -18.40
N ALA A 137 -12.51 16.24 -19.62
CA ALA A 137 -12.72 17.27 -20.65
C ALA A 137 -14.18 17.33 -21.09
N SER A 138 -14.70 18.53 -21.37
CA SER A 138 -16.06 18.76 -21.87
C SER A 138 -16.10 19.92 -22.87
N GLU A 139 -16.01 19.59 -24.16
CA GLU A 139 -15.83 20.55 -25.26
C GLU A 139 -17.08 21.38 -25.61
N LYS A 140 -18.28 20.92 -25.25
CA LYS A 140 -19.54 21.55 -25.70
C LYS A 140 -20.51 21.89 -24.58
N GLU A 141 -20.50 21.13 -23.49
CA GLU A 141 -21.46 21.26 -22.40
C GLU A 141 -20.76 21.70 -21.11
N TRP A 142 -21.47 22.49 -20.30
CA TRP A 142 -21.01 22.76 -18.95
C TRP A 142 -21.16 21.49 -18.11
N GLN A 143 -20.08 21.09 -17.43
CA GLN A 143 -20.07 19.99 -16.48
C GLN A 143 -19.74 20.49 -15.08
N ARG A 144 -20.05 19.67 -14.07
CA ARG A 144 -19.85 20.01 -12.66
C ARG A 144 -18.70 19.22 -12.08
N ALA A 145 -17.74 19.90 -11.46
CA ALA A 145 -16.73 19.30 -10.60
C ALA A 145 -17.14 19.55 -9.13
N GLU A 146 -17.12 18.52 -8.29
CA GLU A 146 -17.59 18.63 -6.90
C GLU A 146 -16.75 17.80 -5.92
N VAL A 147 -16.73 18.25 -4.66
CA VAL A 147 -16.12 17.53 -3.54
C VAL A 147 -16.82 17.90 -2.24
N ALA A 148 -17.13 16.89 -1.43
CA ALA A 148 -17.54 17.07 -0.04
C ALA A 148 -16.33 16.80 0.87
N PHE A 149 -16.13 17.61 1.91
CA PHE A 149 -14.98 17.49 2.78
C PHE A 149 -15.27 17.98 4.21
N VAL A 150 -14.48 17.50 5.17
CA VAL A 150 -14.52 17.97 6.57
C VAL A 150 -13.29 18.83 6.84
N ALA A 151 -13.51 20.13 7.07
CA ALA A 151 -12.49 21.06 7.51
C ALA A 151 -12.03 20.68 8.93
N PRO A 152 -10.74 20.33 9.15
CA PRO A 152 -10.27 19.89 10.46
C PRO A 152 -10.31 21.01 11.52
N PRO A 153 -10.15 20.67 12.81
CA PRO A 153 -9.94 21.66 13.87
C PRO A 153 -8.79 22.62 13.52
N ARG A 154 -8.92 23.89 13.95
CA ARG A 154 -7.98 25.00 13.65
C ARG A 154 -8.00 25.53 12.22
N THR A 155 -8.91 25.06 11.36
CA THR A 155 -9.17 25.73 10.07
C THR A 155 -9.74 27.12 10.32
N VAL A 156 -9.14 28.14 9.72
CA VAL A 156 -9.64 29.54 9.79
C VAL A 156 -9.97 30.13 8.43
N ALA A 157 -9.43 29.56 7.36
CA ALA A 157 -9.64 30.02 6.00
C ALA A 157 -9.42 28.89 4.99
N VAL A 158 -9.91 29.10 3.79
CA VAL A 158 -9.61 28.29 2.61
C VAL A 158 -9.20 29.18 1.45
N VAL A 159 -8.24 28.69 0.67
CA VAL A 159 -7.95 29.24 -0.65
C VAL A 159 -8.54 28.28 -1.68
N VAL A 160 -9.49 28.78 -2.46
CA VAL A 160 -10.06 28.06 -3.59
C VAL A 160 -9.27 28.46 -4.82
N TYR A 161 -8.79 27.47 -5.56
CA TYR A 161 -8.12 27.64 -6.85
C TYR A 161 -8.93 26.92 -7.93
N LEU A 162 -9.20 27.62 -9.03
CA LEU A 162 -9.85 27.07 -10.22
C LEU A 162 -8.78 26.98 -11.30
N PHE A 163 -8.19 25.79 -11.45
CA PHE A 163 -7.05 25.61 -12.33
C PHE A 163 -7.45 25.25 -13.77
N ASN A 164 -6.60 25.62 -14.71
CA ASN A 164 -6.14 24.64 -15.69
C ASN A 164 -4.79 24.10 -15.19
N TYR A 165 -4.79 22.84 -14.73
CA TYR A 165 -3.67 22.25 -14.02
C TYR A 165 -2.82 21.39 -14.95
N PHE A 166 -1.77 21.97 -15.54
CA PHE A 166 -0.80 21.24 -16.36
C PHE A 166 -1.43 20.49 -17.55
N ALA A 167 -2.41 21.08 -18.21
CA ALA A 167 -3.00 20.57 -19.44
C ALA A 167 -3.01 21.64 -20.53
N GLU A 168 -2.80 21.22 -21.76
CA GLU A 168 -2.93 22.11 -22.92
C GLU A 168 -4.42 22.33 -23.21
N GLY A 169 -4.78 23.54 -23.61
CA GLY A 169 -6.16 23.95 -23.90
C GLY A 169 -6.69 25.00 -22.93
N GLU A 170 -7.98 25.30 -23.04
CA GLU A 170 -8.69 26.27 -22.21
C GLU A 170 -9.68 25.57 -21.28
N ILE A 171 -9.78 26.08 -20.05
CA ILE A 171 -10.86 25.73 -19.11
C ILE A 171 -11.56 27.01 -18.69
N ARG A 172 -12.87 27.06 -18.93
CA ARG A 172 -13.77 28.09 -18.44
C ARG A 172 -14.44 27.59 -17.18
N TRP A 173 -14.50 28.44 -16.16
CA TRP A 173 -15.14 28.18 -14.87
C TRP A 173 -16.26 29.19 -14.62
N ASP A 174 -17.37 28.72 -14.08
CA ASP A 174 -18.53 29.52 -13.71
C ASP A 174 -19.33 28.86 -12.57
N ASP A 175 -20.31 29.58 -12.00
CA ASP A 175 -21.24 29.12 -10.96
C ASP A 175 -20.54 28.36 -9.82
N VAL A 176 -19.58 29.01 -9.18
CA VAL A 176 -18.73 28.40 -8.15
C VAL A 176 -19.41 28.49 -6.79
N PHE A 177 -19.50 27.36 -6.10
CA PHE A 177 -20.14 27.25 -4.81
C PHE A 177 -19.21 26.66 -3.76
N LEU A 178 -19.16 27.32 -2.60
CA LEU A 178 -18.68 26.73 -1.36
C LEU A 178 -19.67 27.08 -0.26
N GLY A 179 -20.22 26.07 0.39
CA GLY A 179 -21.18 26.26 1.47
C GLY A 179 -21.07 25.16 2.52
N ALA A 180 -21.54 25.45 3.73
CA ALA A 180 -21.60 24.44 4.78
C ALA A 180 -22.50 23.29 4.34
N ASP A 181 -22.08 22.05 4.61
CA ASP A 181 -22.94 20.91 4.38
C ASP A 181 -23.93 20.79 5.56
N VAL A 182 -25.08 21.46 5.44
CA VAL A 182 -26.05 21.62 6.54
C VAL A 182 -26.53 20.27 7.02
N GLU A 183 -26.90 19.36 6.11
CA GLU A 183 -27.38 18.03 6.48
C GLU A 183 -26.32 17.24 7.26
N GLU A 184 -25.06 17.26 6.80
CA GLU A 184 -23.98 16.53 7.47
C GLU A 184 -23.60 17.20 8.80
N ARG A 185 -23.69 18.53 8.87
CA ARG A 185 -23.47 19.29 10.10
C ARG A 185 -24.57 19.01 11.13
N GLU A 186 -25.83 19.01 10.73
CA GLU A 186 -26.95 18.64 11.59
C GLU A 186 -26.78 17.20 12.11
N ARG A 187 -26.37 16.26 11.25
CA ARG A 187 -26.03 14.90 11.68
C ARG A 187 -24.90 14.91 12.72
N PHE A 188 -23.83 15.67 12.50
CA PHE A 188 -22.71 15.78 13.44
C PHE A 188 -23.11 16.43 14.76
N GLU A 189 -23.92 17.48 14.73
CA GLU A 189 -24.39 18.18 15.91
C GLU A 189 -25.40 17.35 16.69
N GLU A 190 -26.31 16.67 16.00
CA GLU A 190 -27.25 15.75 16.62
C GLU A 190 -26.51 14.58 17.26
N LYS A 191 -25.57 13.96 16.55
CA LYS A 191 -24.68 12.94 17.10
C LYS A 191 -23.93 13.46 18.33
N ARG A 192 -23.29 14.63 18.23
CA ARG A 192 -22.59 15.26 19.36
C ARG A 192 -23.53 15.54 20.54
N ARG A 193 -24.78 15.96 20.28
CA ARG A 193 -25.79 16.20 21.32
C ARG A 193 -26.21 14.90 21.98
N ARG A 194 -26.46 13.84 21.20
CA ARG A 194 -26.76 12.49 21.70
C ARG A 194 -25.59 11.94 22.51
N ASP A 195 -24.36 12.07 22.03
CA ASP A 195 -23.14 11.61 22.70
C ASP A 195 -22.87 12.39 23.99
N ALA A 196 -23.05 13.71 23.97
CA ALA A 196 -22.94 14.56 25.16
C ALA A 196 -24.03 14.25 26.20
N ALA A 197 -25.27 13.98 25.76
CA ALA A 197 -26.36 13.56 26.64
C ALA A 197 -26.05 12.19 27.27
N ARG A 198 -25.66 11.20 26.47
CA ARG A 198 -25.21 9.87 26.93
C ARG A 198 -24.04 9.97 27.89
N LEU A 199 -23.05 10.80 27.61
CA LEU A 199 -21.90 11.01 28.49
C LEU A 199 -22.30 11.68 29.81
N LYS A 200 -23.23 12.65 29.77
CA LYS A 200 -23.75 13.29 30.98
C LYS A 200 -24.50 12.28 31.86
N GLU A 201 -25.36 11.45 31.27
CA GLU A 201 -26.05 10.35 31.96
C GLU A 201 -25.05 9.34 32.53
N ALA A 202 -24.06 8.90 31.74
CA ALA A 202 -23.02 7.98 32.18
C ALA A 202 -22.18 8.56 33.34
N ARG A 203 -21.82 9.85 33.29
CA ARG A 203 -21.09 10.53 34.37
C ARG A 203 -21.88 10.59 35.67
N ALA A 204 -23.20 10.78 35.60
CA ALA A 204 -24.06 10.75 36.78
C ALA A 204 -24.07 9.37 37.47
N MET A 205 -23.74 8.30 36.75
CA MET A 205 -23.65 6.94 37.30
C MET A 205 -22.31 6.62 37.98
N VAL A 206 -21.27 7.45 37.79
CA VAL A 206 -19.91 7.18 38.31
C VAL A 206 -19.87 6.97 39.83
N PRO A 207 -20.53 7.78 40.68
CA PRO A 207 -20.52 7.54 42.13
C PRO A 207 -21.03 6.15 42.51
N GLY A 208 -22.14 5.71 41.89
CA GLY A 208 -22.68 4.37 42.14
C GLY A 208 -21.79 3.25 41.62
N ALA A 209 -21.05 3.47 40.53
CA ALA A 209 -20.06 2.50 40.05
C ALA A 209 -18.90 2.33 41.07
N LYS A 210 -18.42 3.42 41.67
CA LYS A 210 -17.37 3.38 42.69
C LYS A 210 -17.78 2.58 43.94
N THR A 211 -19.03 2.73 44.38
CA THR A 211 -19.58 1.94 45.48
C THR A 211 -19.59 0.45 45.12
N MET A 212 -20.20 0.09 43.98
CA MET A 212 -20.29 -1.29 43.52
C MET A 212 -18.91 -1.95 43.32
N MET A 213 -17.92 -1.20 42.84
CA MET A 213 -16.55 -1.68 42.68
C MET A 213 -15.92 -2.11 44.01
N THR A 214 -16.29 -1.47 45.12
CA THR A 214 -15.81 -1.84 46.45
C THR A 214 -16.41 -3.18 46.87
N ASP A 215 -17.73 -3.36 46.70
CA ASP A 215 -18.45 -4.58 47.08
C ASP A 215 -17.96 -5.81 46.29
N VAL A 216 -17.75 -5.65 44.98
CA VAL A 216 -17.34 -6.74 44.10
C VAL A 216 -15.89 -7.18 44.34
N ARG A 217 -15.03 -6.26 44.84
CA ARG A 217 -13.62 -6.57 45.14
C ARG A 217 -13.49 -7.65 46.22
N GLU A 218 -14.39 -7.67 47.20
CA GLU A 218 -14.41 -8.71 48.24
C GLU A 218 -14.78 -10.09 47.67
N SER A 219 -15.79 -10.13 46.79
CA SER A 219 -16.22 -11.37 46.13
C SER A 219 -15.13 -11.96 45.25
N LEU A 220 -14.41 -11.12 44.50
CA LEU A 220 -13.27 -11.55 43.68
C LEU A 220 -12.11 -12.09 44.55
N ALA A 221 -11.83 -11.46 45.69
CA ALA A 221 -10.80 -11.92 46.61
C ALA A 221 -11.07 -13.32 47.18
N GLU A 222 -12.34 -13.69 47.36
CA GLU A 222 -12.71 -15.05 47.76
C GLU A 222 -12.49 -16.06 46.64
N LEU A 223 -12.84 -15.72 45.40
CA LEU A 223 -12.59 -16.59 44.24
C LEU A 223 -11.09 -16.80 43.99
N GLN A 224 -10.25 -15.78 44.21
CA GLN A 224 -8.78 -15.88 44.08
C GLN A 224 -8.18 -16.97 44.98
N LYS A 225 -8.71 -17.16 46.19
CA LYS A 225 -8.25 -18.21 47.12
C LYS A 225 -8.47 -19.62 46.57
N ARG A 226 -9.39 -19.78 45.61
CA ARG A 226 -9.76 -21.07 44.99
C ARG A 226 -8.95 -21.39 43.73
N ALA A 227 -8.07 -20.50 43.29
CA ALA A 227 -7.38 -20.61 42.00
C ALA A 227 -6.20 -21.60 42.00
N GLU A 228 -5.75 -22.06 43.16
CA GLU A 228 -4.59 -22.93 43.26
C GLU A 228 -4.85 -24.31 42.61
N GLY A 229 -4.03 -24.68 41.62
CA GLY A 229 -4.09 -25.97 40.94
C GLY A 229 -5.21 -26.16 39.91
N ASN A 230 -5.95 -25.10 39.53
CA ASN A 230 -7.04 -25.19 38.56
C ASN A 230 -6.96 -24.08 37.51
N ASP A 231 -6.52 -24.42 36.29
CA ASP A 231 -6.28 -23.45 35.22
C ASP A 231 -7.56 -22.72 34.78
N ASP A 232 -8.73 -23.38 34.75
CA ASP A 232 -10.00 -22.71 34.42
C ASP A 232 -10.35 -21.63 35.45
N VAL A 233 -10.12 -21.90 36.74
CA VAL A 233 -10.33 -20.90 37.80
C VAL A 233 -9.33 -19.76 37.66
N ARG A 234 -8.08 -20.04 37.31
CA ARG A 234 -7.05 -19.02 37.11
C ARG A 234 -7.39 -18.10 35.93
N LEU A 235 -7.91 -18.66 34.84
CA LEU A 235 -8.38 -17.88 33.69
C LEU A 235 -9.60 -17.02 34.05
N LEU A 236 -10.57 -17.58 34.78
CA LEU A 236 -11.71 -16.83 35.29
C LEU A 236 -11.28 -15.66 36.19
N VAL A 237 -10.39 -15.92 37.15
CA VAL A 237 -9.84 -14.86 38.02
C VAL A 237 -9.15 -13.78 37.20
N ALA A 238 -8.32 -14.15 36.21
CA ALA A 238 -7.64 -13.16 35.38
C ALA A 238 -8.59 -12.33 34.50
N LEU A 239 -9.66 -12.92 33.97
CA LEU A 239 -10.74 -12.20 33.29
C LEU A 239 -11.34 -11.14 34.23
N LEU A 240 -11.70 -11.54 35.44
CA LEU A 240 -12.38 -10.66 36.40
C LEU A 240 -11.44 -9.57 36.94
N GLU A 241 -10.16 -9.87 37.13
CA GLU A 241 -9.16 -8.86 37.47
C GLU A 241 -8.98 -7.83 36.35
N TRP A 242 -8.86 -8.26 35.11
CA TRP A 242 -8.82 -7.35 33.96
C TRP A 242 -10.12 -6.52 33.88
N ALA A 243 -11.28 -7.13 34.11
CA ALA A 243 -12.56 -6.44 34.08
C ALA A 243 -12.68 -5.38 35.18
N MET A 244 -12.09 -5.61 36.36
CA MET A 244 -11.96 -4.61 37.41
C MET A 244 -11.09 -3.43 36.96
N GLU A 245 -9.96 -3.70 36.30
CA GLU A 245 -9.10 -2.67 35.71
C GLU A 245 -9.84 -1.87 34.63
N ASP A 246 -10.56 -2.54 33.73
CA ASP A 246 -11.35 -1.91 32.67
C ASP A 246 -12.51 -1.05 33.23
N ALA A 247 -13.17 -1.51 34.29
CA ALA A 247 -14.20 -0.75 34.99
C ALA A 247 -13.63 0.53 35.64
N GLN A 248 -12.42 0.45 36.21
CA GLN A 248 -11.70 1.63 36.72
C GLN A 248 -11.38 2.62 35.59
N LEU A 249 -10.87 2.14 34.44
CA LEU A 249 -10.62 2.99 33.28
C LEU A 249 -11.92 3.66 32.76
N ALA A 250 -13.05 2.95 32.80
CA ALA A 250 -14.35 3.52 32.46
C ALA A 250 -14.80 4.59 33.47
N ILE A 251 -14.57 4.39 34.78
CA ILE A 251 -14.82 5.40 35.81
C ILE A 251 -13.99 6.66 35.54
N ASP A 252 -12.70 6.50 35.23
CA ASP A 252 -11.77 7.61 35.00
C ASP A 252 -12.14 8.41 33.75
N ALA A 253 -12.67 7.74 32.72
CA ALA A 253 -13.21 8.39 31.51
C ALA A 253 -14.62 8.98 31.69
N GLY A 254 -15.26 8.79 32.86
CA GLY A 254 -16.63 9.24 33.11
C GLY A 254 -17.72 8.38 32.46
N LEU A 255 -17.39 7.16 32.03
CA LEU A 255 -18.28 6.19 31.39
C LEU A 255 -18.97 5.30 32.44
N GLY A 256 -19.63 5.91 33.43
CA GLY A 256 -20.18 5.19 34.59
C GLY A 256 -21.21 4.10 34.27
N GLY A 257 -21.92 4.20 33.14
CA GLY A 257 -22.80 3.14 32.65
C GLY A 257 -22.05 1.87 32.24
N GLN A 258 -20.96 2.01 31.48
CA GLN A 258 -20.09 0.88 31.12
C GLN A 258 -19.44 0.27 32.36
N ALA A 259 -18.96 1.10 33.29
CA ALA A 259 -18.36 0.64 34.54
C ALA A 259 -19.36 -0.21 35.35
N LYS A 260 -20.59 0.28 35.55
CA LYS A 260 -21.65 -0.47 36.27
C LYS A 260 -21.98 -1.80 35.59
N ALA A 261 -22.14 -1.82 34.27
CA ALA A 261 -22.45 -3.05 33.55
C ALA A 261 -21.33 -4.09 33.71
N THR A 262 -20.07 -3.65 33.62
CA THR A 262 -18.89 -4.51 33.83
C THR A 262 -18.85 -5.06 35.26
N LEU A 263 -19.08 -4.21 36.26
CA LEU A 263 -19.12 -4.62 37.67
C LEU A 263 -20.27 -5.58 37.97
N ALA A 264 -21.41 -5.42 37.31
CA ALA A 264 -22.54 -6.34 37.41
C ALA A 264 -22.19 -7.73 36.87
N ASP A 265 -21.51 -7.80 35.73
CA ASP A 265 -21.02 -9.08 35.19
C ASP A 265 -20.01 -9.74 36.13
N ILE A 266 -19.08 -8.97 36.71
CA ILE A 266 -18.10 -9.51 37.67
C ILE A 266 -18.83 -10.12 38.89
N HIS A 267 -19.83 -9.41 39.42
CA HIS A 267 -20.66 -9.93 40.52
C HIS A 267 -21.40 -11.23 40.13
N ASP A 268 -22.03 -11.27 38.95
CA ASP A 268 -22.70 -12.48 38.45
C ASP A 268 -21.73 -13.65 38.29
N TYR A 269 -20.57 -13.41 37.68
CA TYR A 269 -19.56 -14.43 37.44
C TYR A 269 -18.94 -14.97 38.72
N CYS A 270 -18.71 -14.13 39.73
CA CYS A 270 -18.30 -14.60 41.06
C CYS A 270 -19.32 -15.58 41.67
N ASN A 271 -20.62 -15.29 41.52
CA ASN A 271 -21.70 -16.13 42.03
C ASN A 271 -21.90 -17.42 41.21
N ARG A 272 -21.57 -17.40 39.92
CA ARG A 272 -21.76 -18.51 38.98
C ARG A 272 -20.47 -19.24 38.61
N ALA A 273 -19.36 -18.99 39.31
CA ALA A 273 -18.04 -19.51 38.98
C ALA A 273 -18.04 -21.03 38.72
N ASP A 274 -18.72 -21.81 39.57
CA ASP A 274 -18.78 -23.27 39.45
C ASP A 274 -19.51 -23.74 38.17
N GLU A 275 -20.54 -23.01 37.75
CA GLU A 275 -21.28 -23.29 36.51
C GLU A 275 -20.39 -23.02 35.29
N LEU A 276 -19.72 -21.87 35.27
CA LEU A 276 -18.82 -21.46 34.19
C LEU A 276 -17.66 -22.44 34.03
N ILE A 277 -17.02 -22.84 35.14
CA ILE A 277 -15.91 -23.81 35.12
C ILE A 277 -16.37 -25.19 34.64
N ARG A 278 -17.56 -25.66 35.06
CA ARG A 278 -18.11 -26.92 34.55
C ARG A 278 -18.34 -26.88 33.04
N SER A 279 -18.77 -25.74 32.50
CA SER A 279 -18.97 -25.58 31.06
C SER A 279 -17.67 -25.67 30.26
N ALA A 280 -16.56 -25.17 30.80
CA ALA A 280 -15.23 -25.30 30.17
C ALA A 280 -14.79 -26.77 30.10
N ARG A 281 -14.90 -27.50 31.22
CA ARG A 281 -14.52 -28.92 31.30
C ARG A 281 -15.30 -29.83 30.35
N ALA A 282 -16.49 -29.43 29.92
CA ALA A 282 -17.30 -30.21 28.99
C ALA A 282 -16.72 -30.28 27.56
N LYS A 283 -15.76 -29.40 27.19
CA LYS A 283 -15.15 -29.39 25.85
C LYS A 283 -13.93 -30.30 25.67
N ASP A 284 -13.52 -31.03 26.72
CA ASP A 284 -12.33 -31.90 26.71
C ASP A 284 -11.08 -31.21 26.14
N HIS A 285 -10.58 -30.19 26.87
CA HIS A 285 -9.38 -29.47 26.45
C HIS A 285 -8.15 -30.39 26.54
N PRO A 286 -7.39 -30.57 25.45
CA PRO A 286 -6.24 -31.47 25.45
C PRO A 286 -5.16 -30.96 26.42
N PRO A 287 -4.44 -31.87 27.11
CA PRO A 287 -3.35 -31.46 27.99
C PRO A 287 -2.24 -30.77 27.18
N LYS A 288 -1.50 -29.87 27.84
CA LYS A 288 -0.30 -29.26 27.25
C LYS A 288 0.63 -30.36 26.74
N VAL A 289 1.03 -30.26 25.48
CA VAL A 289 1.97 -31.20 24.87
C VAL A 289 3.38 -30.80 25.30
N THR A 290 4.06 -31.68 26.05
CA THR A 290 5.44 -31.47 26.54
C THR A 290 6.49 -32.19 25.68
N ALA A 291 6.06 -32.99 24.70
CA ALA A 291 6.94 -33.75 23.83
C ALA A 291 7.75 -32.84 22.90
N PRO A 292 9.00 -33.21 22.55
CA PRO A 292 9.81 -32.44 21.60
C PRO A 292 9.12 -32.37 20.23
N ASP A 293 9.22 -31.18 19.63
CA ASP A 293 8.80 -30.76 18.28
C ASP A 293 8.43 -31.93 17.35
N ASP A 294 7.22 -31.93 16.80
CA ASP A 294 6.87 -32.78 15.65
C ASP A 294 7.56 -32.32 14.34
N GLY A 295 8.63 -31.53 14.49
CA GLY A 295 9.39 -30.91 13.41
C GLY A 295 8.78 -29.61 12.88
N ASN A 296 7.58 -29.18 13.31
CA ASN A 296 6.91 -28.02 12.72
C ASN A 296 7.57 -26.69 13.16
N PRO A 297 8.34 -26.03 12.28
CA PRO A 297 9.13 -24.87 12.66
C PRO A 297 8.27 -23.64 12.97
N TYR A 298 7.02 -23.60 12.50
CA TYR A 298 6.13 -22.47 12.72
C TYR A 298 5.66 -22.38 14.17
N TYR A 299 5.45 -23.51 14.87
CA TYR A 299 5.09 -23.47 16.29
C TYR A 299 6.22 -22.91 17.15
N THR A 300 7.48 -23.25 16.85
CA THR A 300 8.64 -22.64 17.50
C THR A 300 8.67 -21.11 17.30
N ARG A 301 8.38 -20.63 16.09
CA ARG A 301 8.31 -19.18 15.81
C ARG A 301 7.14 -18.50 16.52
N LEU A 302 5.96 -19.12 16.50
CA LEU A 302 4.78 -18.62 17.19
C LEU A 302 5.00 -18.51 18.70
N ASN A 303 5.60 -19.52 19.33
CA ASN A 303 5.99 -19.46 20.74
C ASN A 303 6.95 -18.29 21.03
N ALA A 304 7.96 -18.07 20.18
CA ALA A 304 8.87 -16.93 20.32
C ALA A 304 8.15 -15.57 20.18
N ASN A 305 7.26 -15.44 19.18
CA ASN A 305 6.46 -14.23 18.98
C ASN A 305 5.51 -13.98 20.16
N ALA A 306 4.78 -14.99 20.62
CA ALA A 306 3.86 -14.89 21.73
C ALA A 306 4.58 -14.39 22.99
N LYS A 307 5.72 -14.99 23.36
CA LYS A 307 6.56 -14.54 24.48
C LYS A 307 7.07 -13.11 24.33
N GLN A 308 7.27 -12.62 23.11
CA GLN A 308 7.65 -11.23 22.87
C GLN A 308 6.46 -10.29 23.05
N TYR A 309 5.31 -10.65 22.50
CA TYR A 309 4.11 -9.81 22.53
C TYR A 309 3.53 -9.69 23.94
N THR A 310 3.64 -10.73 24.75
CA THR A 310 3.15 -10.73 26.14
C THR A 310 4.02 -9.90 27.11
N LYS A 311 5.22 -9.47 26.69
CA LYS A 311 6.05 -8.52 27.45
C LYS A 311 5.52 -7.08 27.38
N ASN A 312 4.63 -6.78 26.44
CA ASN A 312 4.04 -5.45 26.32
C ASN A 312 3.05 -5.22 27.47
N SER A 313 3.35 -4.26 28.35
CA SER A 313 2.48 -3.87 29.47
C SER A 313 1.69 -2.58 29.21
N THR A 314 1.75 -2.01 28.00
CA THR A 314 1.03 -0.77 27.69
C THR A 314 -0.48 -1.00 27.75
N VAL A 315 -1.14 -0.16 28.54
CA VAL A 315 -2.60 -0.05 28.66
C VAL A 315 -2.99 1.36 28.23
N TYR A 316 -4.07 1.47 27.47
CA TYR A 316 -4.57 2.75 26.96
C TYR A 316 -5.82 3.17 27.74
N ALA A 317 -5.95 4.49 27.97
CA ALA A 317 -7.15 5.05 28.56
C ALA A 317 -8.38 4.83 27.65
N LYS A 318 -9.58 5.13 28.16
CA LYS A 318 -10.82 5.11 27.37
C LYS A 318 -11.18 6.51 26.86
N GLY A 319 -12.00 6.55 25.82
CA GLY A 319 -12.54 7.78 25.25
C GLY A 319 -11.47 8.65 24.61
N ASP A 320 -11.69 9.97 24.62
CA ASP A 320 -10.81 10.93 23.93
C ASP A 320 -9.36 10.88 24.43
N VAL A 321 -9.15 10.65 25.73
CA VAL A 321 -7.80 10.54 26.31
C VAL A 321 -7.05 9.35 25.73
N GLY A 322 -7.70 8.18 25.65
CA GLY A 322 -7.11 7.00 25.03
C GLY A 322 -6.82 7.21 23.55
N TYR A 323 -7.77 7.86 22.86
CA TYR A 323 -7.64 8.15 21.44
C TYR A 323 -6.37 8.96 21.15
N GLU A 324 -6.10 9.98 21.98
CA GLU A 324 -4.95 10.88 21.89
C GLU A 324 -3.61 10.24 22.29
N GLN A 325 -3.62 9.16 23.08
CA GLN A 325 -2.39 8.45 23.48
C GLN A 325 -1.70 7.69 22.33
N ILE A 326 -2.43 7.39 21.25
CA ILE A 326 -1.89 6.69 20.07
C ILE A 326 -1.66 7.71 18.97
N ASP A 327 -0.42 8.12 18.79
CA ASP A 327 -0.02 9.10 17.77
C ASP A 327 0.25 8.45 16.41
N ASN A 328 0.73 7.20 16.38
CA ASN A 328 1.01 6.44 15.17
C ASN A 328 -0.09 5.41 14.87
N ALA A 329 -0.79 5.58 13.75
CA ALA A 329 -1.87 4.67 13.34
C ALA A 329 -1.37 3.22 13.08
N TRP A 330 -0.09 3.02 12.73
CA TRP A 330 0.48 1.68 12.52
C TRP A 330 0.56 0.83 13.80
N THR A 331 0.36 1.44 14.97
CA THR A 331 0.19 0.73 16.25
C THR A 331 -0.96 -0.27 16.16
N PHE A 332 -2.07 0.10 15.51
CA PHE A 332 -3.26 -0.76 15.39
C PHE A 332 -2.99 -2.03 14.58
N ARG A 333 -2.23 -1.94 13.48
CA ARG A 333 -1.78 -3.13 12.72
C ARG A 333 -1.03 -4.12 13.62
N SER A 334 -0.18 -3.60 14.51
CA SER A 334 0.58 -4.44 15.44
C SER A 334 -0.31 -5.04 16.51
N LEU A 335 -1.28 -4.29 17.06
CA LEU A 335 -2.23 -4.79 18.05
C LEU A 335 -3.10 -5.92 17.47
N GLY A 336 -3.58 -5.77 16.23
CA GLY A 336 -4.37 -6.82 15.55
C GLY A 336 -3.58 -8.12 15.39
N GLU A 337 -2.37 -8.07 14.83
CA GLU A 337 -1.50 -9.24 14.69
C GLU A 337 -1.17 -9.89 16.05
N GLN A 338 -0.87 -9.08 17.06
CA GLN A 338 -0.62 -9.57 18.42
C GLN A 338 -1.82 -10.35 18.95
N SER A 339 -3.05 -9.86 18.76
CA SER A 339 -4.26 -10.52 19.25
C SER A 339 -4.40 -11.95 18.73
N ALA A 340 -4.20 -12.18 17.43
CA ALA A 340 -4.32 -13.53 16.85
C ALA A 340 -3.26 -14.49 17.38
N VAL A 341 -2.00 -14.05 17.47
CA VAL A 341 -0.89 -14.88 17.97
C VAL A 341 -1.04 -15.15 19.48
N ILE A 342 -1.51 -14.17 20.24
CA ILE A 342 -1.78 -14.31 21.69
C ILE A 342 -2.96 -15.26 21.91
N ALA A 343 -4.03 -15.17 21.12
CA ALA A 343 -5.14 -16.11 21.19
C ALA A 343 -4.70 -17.55 20.89
N TRP A 344 -3.91 -17.76 19.83
CA TRP A 344 -3.28 -19.06 19.58
C TRP A 344 -2.43 -19.52 20.78
N ALA A 345 -1.61 -18.63 21.34
CA ALA A 345 -0.74 -18.97 22.45
C ALA A 345 -1.52 -19.34 23.72
N LEU A 346 -2.67 -18.72 23.95
CA LEU A 346 -3.54 -19.04 25.07
C LEU A 346 -4.24 -20.40 24.88
N LEU A 347 -4.64 -20.72 23.65
CA LEU A 347 -5.62 -21.78 23.36
C LEU A 347 -5.03 -23.05 22.75
N HIS A 348 -3.80 -23.02 22.26
CA HIS A 348 -3.21 -24.17 21.57
C HIS A 348 -2.31 -24.99 22.51
N PRO A 349 -2.49 -26.32 22.63
CA PRO A 349 -1.77 -27.15 23.61
C PRO A 349 -0.26 -27.26 23.37
N ARG A 350 0.23 -26.84 22.20
CA ARG A 350 1.67 -26.73 21.89
C ARG A 350 2.29 -25.37 22.23
N SER A 351 1.49 -24.44 22.73
CA SER A 351 2.00 -23.17 23.20
C SER A 351 2.67 -23.34 24.56
N ASP A 352 3.81 -22.66 24.73
CA ASP A 352 4.45 -22.54 26.03
C ASP A 352 3.57 -21.78 27.04
N LEU A 353 2.67 -20.94 26.54
CA LEU A 353 1.77 -20.07 27.28
C LEU A 353 0.32 -20.58 27.28
N TYR A 354 0.13 -21.87 26.96
CA TYR A 354 -1.19 -22.51 26.99
C TYR A 354 -1.85 -22.33 28.37
N HIS A 355 -3.06 -21.76 28.37
CA HIS A 355 -3.83 -21.40 29.56
C HIS A 355 -3.13 -20.44 30.54
N ASP A 356 -2.19 -19.61 30.06
CA ASP A 356 -1.54 -18.60 30.91
C ASP A 356 -2.47 -17.39 31.16
N PRO A 357 -2.83 -17.09 32.43
CA PRO A 357 -3.74 -15.99 32.75
C PRO A 357 -3.22 -14.60 32.37
N ALA A 358 -1.89 -14.39 32.36
CA ALA A 358 -1.32 -13.10 31.94
C ALA A 358 -1.50 -12.85 30.44
N VAL A 359 -1.49 -13.91 29.65
CA VAL A 359 -1.72 -13.87 28.19
C VAL A 359 -3.17 -13.50 27.88
N LEU A 360 -4.12 -14.06 28.63
CA LEU A 360 -5.53 -13.68 28.54
C LEU A 360 -5.72 -12.19 28.81
N LYS A 361 -5.18 -11.65 29.90
CA LYS A 361 -5.31 -10.21 30.22
C LYS A 361 -4.79 -9.34 29.07
N ARG A 362 -3.64 -9.70 28.49
CA ARG A 362 -3.07 -8.95 27.36
C ARG A 362 -3.99 -8.98 26.13
N LEU A 363 -4.61 -10.12 25.83
CA LEU A 363 -5.57 -10.23 24.72
C LEU A 363 -6.76 -9.29 24.92
N LEU A 364 -7.33 -9.28 26.13
CA LEU A 364 -8.48 -8.44 26.47
C LEU A 364 -8.15 -6.94 26.44
N VAL A 365 -6.93 -6.55 26.86
CA VAL A 365 -6.42 -5.17 26.69
C VAL A 365 -6.32 -4.79 25.20
N ASN A 366 -5.86 -5.69 24.34
CA ASN A 366 -5.80 -5.42 22.90
C ASN A 366 -7.21 -5.22 22.31
N PHE A 367 -8.18 -6.07 22.66
CA PHE A 367 -9.57 -5.94 22.20
C PHE A 367 -10.19 -4.61 22.66
N GLN A 368 -10.05 -4.27 23.94
CA GLN A 368 -10.47 -2.98 24.49
C GLN A 368 -9.84 -1.81 23.72
N THR A 369 -8.52 -1.83 23.55
CA THR A 369 -7.79 -0.76 22.87
C THR A 369 -8.28 -0.57 21.43
N ILE A 370 -8.43 -1.65 20.67
CA ILE A 370 -8.83 -1.59 19.24
C ILE A 370 -10.26 -1.07 19.10
N THR A 371 -11.19 -1.59 19.91
CA THR A 371 -12.62 -1.24 19.83
C THR A 371 -12.94 0.16 20.33
N GLN A 372 -12.12 0.77 21.19
CA GLN A 372 -12.45 2.05 21.81
C GLN A 372 -11.64 3.25 21.30
N ASN A 373 -10.58 3.03 20.50
CA ASN A 373 -9.65 4.11 20.09
C ASN A 373 -9.69 4.41 18.59
N HIS A 374 -10.88 4.44 18.00
CA HIS A 374 -11.12 4.85 16.61
C HIS A 374 -12.06 6.07 16.52
N LYS A 375 -12.07 6.73 15.36
CA LYS A 375 -13.06 7.77 15.02
C LYS A 375 -13.92 7.28 13.88
N ASP A 376 -15.17 6.95 14.20
CA ASP A 376 -16.18 6.52 13.22
C ASP A 376 -15.71 5.37 12.34
N GLY A 377 -15.04 4.40 12.97
CA GLY A 377 -14.50 3.23 12.30
C GLY A 377 -13.14 3.44 11.64
N ASP A 378 -12.57 4.65 11.58
CA ASP A 378 -11.23 4.91 11.01
C ASP A 378 -10.17 5.08 12.12
N PHE A 379 -9.02 4.41 11.97
CA PHE A 379 -7.88 4.55 12.89
C PHE A 379 -6.95 5.72 12.55
N ASN A 380 -7.08 6.34 11.37
CA ASN A 380 -6.17 7.37 10.89
C ASN A 380 -6.41 8.82 11.41
N PRO A 381 -7.64 9.29 11.70
CA PRO A 381 -7.88 10.71 11.89
C PRO A 381 -7.05 11.35 13.01
N GLY A 382 -6.24 12.37 12.69
CA GLY A 382 -5.41 13.08 13.67
C GLY A 382 -4.16 12.32 14.14
N ARG A 383 -3.80 11.21 13.45
CA ARG A 383 -2.60 10.42 13.74
C ARG A 383 -1.57 10.52 12.61
N GLN A 384 -0.31 10.27 12.95
CA GLN A 384 0.78 10.10 12.01
C GLN A 384 0.71 8.69 11.40
N ALA A 385 1.01 8.59 10.11
CA ALA A 385 1.37 7.35 9.46
C ALA A 385 2.42 7.64 8.39
N VAL A 386 3.22 6.62 8.04
CA VAL A 386 4.41 6.75 7.18
C VAL A 386 4.11 7.46 5.85
N TYR A 387 2.89 7.33 5.33
CA TYR A 387 2.43 7.94 4.07
C TYR A 387 1.23 8.90 4.26
N GLY A 388 1.02 9.43 5.46
CA GLY A 388 -0.22 10.11 5.82
C GLY A 388 -1.35 9.12 6.12
N ARG A 389 -2.59 9.40 5.69
CA ARG A 389 -3.73 8.51 5.91
C ARG A 389 -3.58 7.23 5.07
N ASP A 390 -3.44 6.08 5.72
CA ASP A 390 -3.38 4.78 5.06
C ASP A 390 -4.62 3.93 5.42
N PRO A 391 -5.58 3.74 4.49
CA PRO A 391 -6.79 2.97 4.75
C PRO A 391 -6.53 1.47 4.97
N ASN A 392 -5.34 0.96 4.65
CA ASN A 392 -5.00 -0.45 4.84
C ASN A 392 -4.84 -0.82 6.33
N ILE A 393 -4.50 0.15 7.18
CA ILE A 393 -4.29 -0.05 8.63
C ILE A 393 -5.52 -0.68 9.29
N ASN A 394 -6.71 -0.26 8.90
CA ASN A 394 -7.96 -0.85 9.35
C ASN A 394 -8.03 -2.35 9.07
N ARG A 395 -7.79 -2.76 7.82
CA ARG A 395 -7.82 -4.18 7.43
C ARG A 395 -6.77 -5.00 8.17
N PHE A 396 -5.56 -4.46 8.28
CA PHE A 396 -4.45 -5.12 8.99
C PHE A 396 -4.68 -5.28 10.49
N CYS A 397 -5.54 -4.45 11.09
CA CYS A 397 -5.92 -4.54 12.50
C CYS A 397 -7.14 -5.45 12.71
N ILE A 398 -8.22 -5.19 11.98
CA ILE A 398 -9.54 -5.78 12.22
C ILE A 398 -9.55 -7.27 11.88
N SER A 399 -9.00 -7.66 10.72
CA SER A 399 -8.95 -9.06 10.27
C SER A 399 -8.38 -10.01 11.33
N PRO A 400 -7.15 -9.81 11.83
CA PRO A 400 -6.58 -10.70 12.84
C PRO A 400 -7.21 -10.55 14.24
N MET A 401 -7.74 -9.38 14.59
CA MET A 401 -8.45 -9.20 15.86
C MET A 401 -9.75 -10.01 15.92
N MET A 402 -10.53 -10.03 14.83
CA MET A 402 -11.76 -10.82 14.75
C MET A 402 -11.49 -12.32 14.74
N ASP A 403 -10.40 -12.76 14.10
CA ASP A 403 -9.98 -14.16 14.14
C ASP A 403 -9.64 -14.59 15.58
N ALA A 404 -8.89 -13.76 16.31
CA ALA A 404 -8.58 -13.98 17.73
C ALA A 404 -9.83 -14.08 18.60
N TRP A 405 -10.83 -13.22 18.34
CA TRP A 405 -12.11 -13.24 19.04
C TRP A 405 -12.83 -14.58 18.81
N LEU A 406 -12.96 -15.00 17.55
CA LEU A 406 -13.65 -16.25 17.22
C LEU A 406 -12.94 -17.48 17.77
N MET A 407 -11.59 -17.50 17.78
CA MET A 407 -10.82 -18.55 18.46
C MET A 407 -11.19 -18.60 19.96
N LEU A 408 -11.24 -17.44 20.63
CA LEU A 408 -11.57 -17.36 22.05
C LEU A 408 -13.00 -17.83 22.34
N GLU A 409 -13.99 -17.46 21.53
CA GLU A 409 -15.39 -17.92 21.72
C GLU A 409 -15.58 -19.40 21.42
N ALA A 410 -14.87 -19.90 20.41
CA ALA A 410 -14.92 -21.31 20.02
C ALA A 410 -14.41 -22.22 21.14
N GLU A 411 -13.43 -21.79 21.93
CA GLU A 411 -12.89 -22.54 23.06
C GLU A 411 -13.59 -22.17 24.38
N TYR A 412 -13.67 -20.89 24.70
CA TYR A 412 -14.15 -20.36 25.98
C TYR A 412 -15.19 -19.24 25.80
N PRO A 413 -16.47 -19.56 25.55
CA PRO A 413 -17.51 -18.56 25.28
C PRO A 413 -17.76 -17.60 26.46
N TRP A 414 -17.36 -17.97 27.67
CA TRP A 414 -17.50 -17.15 28.88
C TRP A 414 -16.32 -16.19 29.11
N LEU A 415 -15.20 -16.32 28.38
CA LEU A 415 -14.03 -15.45 28.55
C LEU A 415 -14.20 -14.03 27.98
N ILE A 416 -15.38 -13.73 27.43
CA ILE A 416 -15.82 -12.36 27.11
C ILE A 416 -17.09 -12.11 27.94
N LEU A 417 -17.01 -11.13 28.85
CA LEU A 417 -18.16 -10.78 29.69
C LEU A 417 -19.35 -10.29 28.83
N PRO A 418 -20.61 -10.56 29.21
CA PRO A 418 -21.79 -10.16 28.43
C PRO A 418 -21.86 -8.66 28.10
N SER A 419 -21.54 -7.79 29.06
CA SER A 419 -21.46 -6.34 28.86
C SER A 419 -20.37 -5.96 27.87
N LYS A 420 -19.21 -6.62 27.93
CA LYS A 420 -18.09 -6.39 26.99
C LYS A 420 -18.38 -6.92 25.61
N ARG A 421 -19.02 -8.08 25.50
CA ARG A 421 -19.50 -8.61 24.23
C ARG A 421 -20.41 -7.59 23.54
N THR A 422 -21.39 -7.07 24.27
CA THR A 422 -22.33 -6.06 23.75
C THR A 422 -21.58 -4.79 23.32
N GLU A 423 -20.78 -4.22 24.23
CA GLU A 423 -20.01 -3.00 23.99
C GLU A 423 -19.09 -3.13 22.76
N TRP A 424 -18.33 -4.21 22.69
CA TRP A 424 -17.35 -4.43 21.63
C TRP A 424 -17.99 -4.82 20.30
N LEU A 425 -19.11 -5.56 20.28
CA LEU A 425 -19.84 -5.84 19.03
C LEU A 425 -20.42 -4.56 18.42
N ASP A 426 -20.90 -3.62 19.25
CA ASP A 426 -21.38 -2.32 18.77
C ASP A 426 -20.24 -1.52 18.10
N GLN A 427 -19.05 -1.47 18.71
CA GLN A 427 -17.89 -0.80 18.13
C GLN A 427 -17.34 -1.55 16.90
N LEU A 428 -17.32 -2.89 16.96
CA LEU A 428 -16.87 -3.72 15.84
C LEU A 428 -17.77 -3.53 14.62
N ARG A 429 -19.09 -3.38 14.81
CA ARG A 429 -20.02 -3.05 13.72
C ARG A 429 -19.62 -1.73 13.04
N ILE A 430 -19.27 -0.69 13.80
CA ILE A 430 -18.81 0.59 13.23
C ILE A 430 -17.52 0.41 12.42
N LEU A 431 -16.54 -0.33 12.97
CA LEU A 431 -15.27 -0.63 12.31
C LEU A 431 -15.44 -1.42 11.00
N VAL A 432 -16.30 -2.44 11.03
CA VAL A 432 -16.58 -3.32 9.89
C VAL A 432 -17.41 -2.58 8.84
N ASP A 433 -18.46 -1.85 9.23
CA ASP A 433 -19.29 -1.09 8.30
C ASP A 433 -18.47 -0.02 7.59
N TYR A 434 -17.53 0.63 8.28
CA TYR A 434 -16.58 1.53 7.63
C TYR A 434 -15.74 0.82 6.55
N GLN A 435 -15.30 -0.43 6.76
CA GLN A 435 -14.62 -1.21 5.71
C GLN A 435 -15.56 -1.61 4.58
N TYR A 436 -16.76 -2.08 4.91
CA TYR A 436 -17.80 -2.44 3.94
C TYR A 436 -18.19 -1.26 3.02
N GLU A 437 -18.24 -0.04 3.56
CA GLU A 437 -18.61 1.17 2.81
C GLU A 437 -17.44 1.73 1.99
N THR A 438 -16.22 1.64 2.51
CA THR A 438 -15.06 2.33 1.90
C THR A 438 -14.18 1.44 1.02
N TYR A 439 -14.35 0.12 1.06
CA TYR A 439 -13.60 -0.87 0.29
C TYR A 439 -14.53 -1.91 -0.37
N GLY A 440 -14.01 -2.56 -1.41
CA GLY A 440 -14.69 -3.68 -2.07
C GLY A 440 -15.72 -3.25 -3.14
N PRO A 441 -16.74 -4.08 -3.42
CA PRO A 441 -17.71 -3.97 -4.51
C PRO A 441 -18.49 -2.65 -4.59
N ARG A 442 -18.56 -1.88 -3.51
CA ARG A 442 -19.17 -0.53 -3.51
C ARG A 442 -18.38 0.47 -4.36
N LYS A 443 -17.13 0.16 -4.68
CA LYS A 443 -16.34 0.82 -5.73
C LYS A 443 -16.24 -0.16 -6.91
N PRO A 444 -17.23 -0.17 -7.82
CA PRO A 444 -17.29 -1.17 -8.87
C PRO A 444 -16.02 -1.13 -9.72
N LEU A 445 -15.55 -2.30 -10.10
CA LEU A 445 -14.41 -2.43 -11.01
C LEU A 445 -14.80 -1.92 -12.40
N ASP A 446 -13.89 -1.19 -13.02
CA ASP A 446 -13.97 -0.90 -14.45
C ASP A 446 -13.83 -2.23 -15.22
N PRO A 447 -14.83 -2.67 -16.00
CA PRO A 447 -14.77 -3.93 -16.73
C PRO A 447 -13.65 -3.96 -17.77
N GLU A 448 -13.27 -2.80 -18.33
CA GLU A 448 -12.19 -2.69 -19.31
C GLU A 448 -10.82 -2.59 -18.64
N ARG A 449 -10.79 -2.17 -17.37
CA ARG A 449 -9.57 -1.93 -16.59
C ARG A 449 -9.73 -2.40 -15.14
N PRO A 450 -9.95 -3.70 -14.90
CA PRO A 450 -10.21 -4.18 -13.56
C PRO A 450 -9.00 -3.93 -12.66
N ARG A 451 -9.23 -3.18 -11.58
CA ARG A 451 -8.22 -2.74 -10.61
C ARG A 451 -8.23 -3.64 -9.38
N TYR A 452 -7.90 -4.91 -9.56
CA TYR A 452 -7.76 -5.84 -8.44
C TYR A 452 -6.64 -5.43 -7.49
N TYR A 453 -6.80 -5.77 -6.21
CA TYR A 453 -5.74 -5.57 -5.22
C TYR A 453 -5.68 -6.75 -4.23
N PRO A 454 -5.21 -7.93 -4.69
CA PRO A 454 -5.38 -9.21 -4.00
C PRO A 454 -4.92 -9.22 -2.54
N ASN A 455 -3.81 -8.55 -2.21
CA ASN A 455 -3.30 -8.48 -0.84
C ASN A 455 -4.27 -7.75 0.12
N MET A 456 -5.10 -6.83 -0.35
CA MET A 456 -6.14 -6.17 0.44
C MET A 456 -7.45 -6.95 0.38
N ASP A 457 -7.73 -7.57 -0.77
CA ASP A 457 -8.90 -8.40 -1.01
C ASP A 457 -8.93 -9.60 -0.04
N VAL A 458 -7.81 -10.29 0.20
CA VAL A 458 -7.78 -11.42 1.16
C VAL A 458 -8.01 -11.00 2.61
N HIS A 459 -7.58 -9.80 3.02
CA HIS A 459 -7.92 -9.28 4.34
C HIS A 459 -9.42 -8.96 4.41
N HIS A 460 -9.98 -8.32 3.38
CA HIS A 460 -11.39 -7.96 3.34
C HIS A 460 -12.29 -9.21 3.30
N LEU A 461 -11.88 -10.25 2.57
CA LEU A 461 -12.52 -11.57 2.55
C LEU A 461 -12.71 -12.11 3.97
N LEU A 462 -11.63 -12.17 4.75
CA LEU A 462 -11.69 -12.65 6.14
C LEU A 462 -12.53 -11.72 7.03
N ILE A 463 -12.42 -10.40 6.89
CA ILE A 463 -13.23 -9.46 7.71
C ILE A 463 -14.72 -9.69 7.44
N MET A 464 -15.12 -9.81 6.18
CA MET A 464 -16.52 -10.05 5.81
C MET A 464 -17.02 -11.42 6.29
N GLU A 465 -16.19 -12.46 6.20
CA GLU A 465 -16.49 -13.79 6.77
C GLU A 465 -16.71 -13.74 8.28
N PHE A 466 -15.78 -13.12 9.00
CA PHE A 466 -15.87 -13.00 10.45
C PHE A 466 -17.03 -12.10 10.88
N ALA A 467 -17.30 -11.04 10.12
CA ALA A 467 -18.42 -10.13 10.38
C ALA A 467 -19.75 -10.85 10.22
N HIS A 468 -19.90 -11.68 9.18
CA HIS A 468 -21.11 -12.49 9.02
C HIS A 468 -21.36 -13.39 10.24
N ARG A 469 -20.31 -14.05 10.76
CA ARG A 469 -20.42 -14.92 11.95
C ARG A 469 -20.74 -14.15 13.24
N LEU A 470 -20.10 -12.99 13.44
CA LEU A 470 -20.24 -12.23 14.70
C LEU A 470 -21.46 -11.30 14.72
N LEU A 471 -21.83 -10.72 13.57
CA LEU A 471 -22.86 -9.68 13.47
C LEU A 471 -24.16 -10.15 12.78
N GLY A 472 -24.13 -11.31 12.11
CA GLY A 472 -25.31 -11.99 11.56
C GLY A 472 -25.94 -11.36 10.33
N ASP A 473 -25.36 -10.31 9.76
CA ASP A 473 -25.90 -9.61 8.58
C ASP A 473 -25.48 -10.32 7.28
N SER A 474 -26.42 -10.54 6.37
CA SER A 474 -26.18 -11.22 5.09
C SER A 474 -25.34 -10.37 4.13
N LYS A 475 -25.36 -9.04 4.28
CA LYS A 475 -24.58 -8.14 3.40
C LYS A 475 -23.09 -8.46 3.40
N TYR A 476 -22.56 -8.93 4.53
CA TYR A 476 -21.16 -9.33 4.64
C TYR A 476 -20.88 -10.64 3.90
N ALA A 477 -21.82 -11.60 3.94
CA ALA A 477 -21.69 -12.83 3.16
C ALA A 477 -21.69 -12.52 1.65
N ASP A 478 -22.62 -11.71 1.16
CA ASP A 478 -22.69 -11.32 -0.26
C ASP A 478 -21.40 -10.61 -0.72
N ASP A 479 -20.83 -9.79 0.17
CA ASP A 479 -19.58 -9.09 -0.10
C ASP A 479 -18.40 -10.04 -0.22
N ARG A 480 -18.28 -10.97 0.74
CA ARG A 480 -17.28 -12.04 0.75
C ARG A 480 -17.31 -12.87 -0.53
N GLU A 481 -18.51 -13.25 -1.01
CA GLU A 481 -18.68 -13.99 -2.26
C GLU A 481 -18.09 -13.26 -3.46
N THR A 482 -18.31 -11.94 -3.53
CA THR A 482 -17.79 -11.11 -4.62
C THR A 482 -16.27 -11.02 -4.56
N ILE A 483 -15.70 -10.86 -3.38
CA ILE A 483 -14.24 -10.78 -3.19
C ILE A 483 -13.56 -12.10 -3.53
N LEU A 484 -14.13 -13.25 -3.13
CA LEU A 484 -13.57 -14.55 -3.49
C LEU A 484 -13.53 -14.72 -5.02
N LYS A 485 -14.57 -14.26 -5.72
CA LYS A 485 -14.57 -14.21 -7.19
C LYS A 485 -13.45 -13.32 -7.73
N TRP A 486 -13.25 -12.12 -7.19
CA TRP A 486 -12.16 -11.22 -7.62
C TRP A 486 -10.78 -11.82 -7.42
N LEU A 487 -10.57 -12.55 -6.32
CA LEU A 487 -9.32 -13.26 -6.07
C LEU A 487 -9.07 -14.34 -7.13
N ASN A 488 -10.10 -15.04 -7.59
CA ASN A 488 -9.96 -15.97 -8.71
C ASN A 488 -9.69 -15.24 -10.04
N ASP A 489 -10.44 -14.19 -10.34
CA ASP A 489 -10.35 -13.44 -11.61
C ASP A 489 -9.01 -12.69 -11.79
N SER A 490 -8.28 -12.46 -10.69
CA SER A 490 -7.00 -11.76 -10.67
C SER A 490 -5.78 -12.67 -10.82
N MET A 491 -5.98 -13.98 -11.01
CA MET A 491 -4.89 -14.92 -11.24
C MET A 491 -4.47 -14.98 -12.70
N TYR A 492 -3.17 -15.04 -12.93
CA TYR A 492 -2.56 -15.35 -14.21
C TYR A 492 -2.52 -16.87 -14.46
N PRO A 493 -2.34 -17.31 -15.73
CA PRO A 493 -2.51 -18.72 -16.11
C PRO A 493 -1.62 -19.72 -15.36
N MET A 494 -0.44 -19.29 -14.92
CA MET A 494 0.50 -20.12 -14.14
C MET A 494 0.47 -19.79 -12.64
N GLY A 495 -0.67 -19.30 -12.16
CA GLY A 495 -0.99 -19.28 -10.73
C GLY A 495 -0.56 -18.04 -9.96
N ALA A 496 0.17 -17.10 -10.56
CA ALA A 496 0.51 -15.83 -9.90
C ALA A 496 -0.73 -14.92 -9.79
N TRP A 497 -0.91 -14.18 -8.69
CA TRP A 497 -1.89 -13.09 -8.69
C TRP A 497 -1.29 -11.84 -9.33
N THR A 498 -2.15 -10.95 -9.78
CA THR A 498 -1.71 -9.58 -9.99
C THR A 498 -1.34 -8.94 -8.64
N TYR A 499 -0.27 -8.14 -8.56
CA TYR A 499 0.06 -7.48 -7.29
C TYR A 499 -0.90 -6.31 -7.00
N HIS A 500 -0.91 -5.33 -7.89
CA HIS A 500 -1.75 -4.14 -7.82
C HIS A 500 -2.17 -3.79 -9.24
N TRP A 501 -3.47 -3.90 -9.54
CA TRP A 501 -4.02 -3.79 -10.90
C TRP A 501 -3.40 -4.86 -11.82
N PRO A 502 -3.06 -4.67 -13.11
CA PRO A 502 -2.52 -5.75 -13.96
C PRO A 502 -0.99 -5.91 -13.83
N GLN A 503 -0.39 -5.40 -12.75
CA GLN A 503 1.06 -5.49 -12.57
C GLN A 503 1.49 -6.91 -12.22
N ASN A 504 2.74 -7.25 -12.52
CA ASN A 504 3.34 -8.52 -12.12
C ASN A 504 3.24 -8.73 -10.61
N GLU A 505 3.16 -10.00 -10.24
CA GLU A 505 3.16 -10.44 -8.84
C GLU A 505 4.45 -10.04 -8.12
N CYS A 506 4.39 -10.03 -6.80
CA CYS A 506 5.54 -9.96 -5.92
C CYS A 506 5.52 -11.14 -4.95
N TYR A 507 6.62 -11.90 -4.84
CA TYR A 507 6.72 -13.12 -4.02
C TYR A 507 6.13 -12.99 -2.61
N VAL A 508 6.47 -11.91 -1.91
CA VAL A 508 6.05 -11.68 -0.51
C VAL A 508 4.53 -11.53 -0.40
N TYR A 509 3.89 -10.88 -1.37
CA TYR A 509 2.44 -10.67 -1.37
C TYR A 509 1.71 -11.92 -1.86
N HIS A 510 2.30 -12.70 -2.77
CA HIS A 510 1.79 -14.02 -3.12
C HIS A 510 1.67 -14.93 -1.89
N ALA A 511 2.71 -14.99 -1.06
CA ALA A 511 2.68 -15.75 0.21
C ALA A 511 1.61 -15.26 1.19
N LEU A 512 1.36 -13.95 1.23
CA LEU A 512 0.25 -13.42 2.01
C LEU A 512 -1.09 -13.90 1.46
N ASN A 513 -1.32 -13.84 0.15
CA ASN A 513 -2.58 -14.28 -0.47
C ASN A 513 -2.85 -15.76 -0.18
N VAL A 514 -1.88 -16.63 -0.44
CA VAL A 514 -1.96 -18.08 -0.19
C VAL A 514 -2.31 -18.37 1.27
N THR A 515 -1.59 -17.78 2.22
CA THR A 515 -1.82 -18.08 3.65
C THR A 515 -3.18 -17.60 4.15
N PHE A 516 -3.69 -16.48 3.65
CA PHE A 516 -4.99 -15.94 4.04
C PHE A 516 -6.15 -16.71 3.41
N ILE A 517 -6.03 -17.11 2.14
CA ILE A 517 -7.04 -17.95 1.48
C ILE A 517 -7.07 -19.34 2.11
N ALA A 518 -5.93 -19.90 2.51
CA ALA A 518 -5.88 -21.16 3.24
C ALA A 518 -6.52 -21.05 4.64
N ARG A 519 -6.35 -19.90 5.33
CA ARG A 519 -7.09 -19.64 6.57
C ARG A 519 -8.60 -19.57 6.32
N TYR A 520 -9.03 -18.90 5.24
CA TYR A 520 -10.43 -18.86 4.85
C TYR A 520 -10.99 -20.27 4.61
N TYR A 521 -10.30 -21.11 3.82
CA TYR A 521 -10.67 -22.49 3.58
C TYR A 521 -10.75 -23.31 4.88
N ALA A 522 -9.79 -23.16 5.81
CA ALA A 522 -9.84 -23.83 7.11
C ALA A 522 -11.09 -23.48 7.94
N LEU A 523 -11.64 -22.28 7.76
CA LEU A 523 -12.80 -21.79 8.50
C LEU A 523 -14.13 -22.20 7.86
N THR A 524 -14.18 -22.29 6.53
CA THR A 524 -15.43 -22.44 5.77
C THR A 524 -15.58 -23.79 5.08
N GLY A 525 -14.48 -24.47 4.74
CA GLY A 525 -14.49 -25.63 3.85
C GLY A 525 -14.92 -25.29 2.42
N ASP A 526 -14.86 -24.01 2.00
CA ASP A 526 -15.28 -23.59 0.67
C ASP A 526 -14.29 -24.10 -0.40
N GLU A 527 -14.71 -25.10 -1.18
CA GLU A 527 -13.88 -25.73 -2.20
C GLU A 527 -13.38 -24.73 -3.26
N ARG A 528 -14.08 -23.61 -3.51
CA ARG A 528 -13.59 -22.59 -4.46
C ARG A 528 -12.28 -21.97 -3.97
N ALA A 529 -12.12 -21.79 -2.66
CA ALA A 529 -10.88 -21.28 -2.08
C ALA A 529 -9.74 -22.29 -2.23
N LYS A 530 -10.04 -23.59 -2.12
CA LYS A 530 -9.08 -24.66 -2.37
C LYS A 530 -8.70 -24.77 -3.84
N ASP A 531 -9.65 -24.61 -4.76
CA ASP A 531 -9.39 -24.58 -6.21
C ASP A 531 -8.48 -23.41 -6.58
N ILE A 532 -8.75 -22.22 -6.02
CA ILE A 532 -7.90 -21.03 -6.16
C ILE A 532 -6.47 -21.33 -5.68
N LEU A 533 -6.31 -22.01 -4.54
CA LEU A 533 -4.99 -22.40 -4.02
C LEU A 533 -4.30 -23.44 -4.89
N ASP A 534 -5.02 -24.46 -5.40
CA ASP A 534 -4.47 -25.48 -6.29
C ASP A 534 -3.96 -24.84 -7.60
N ASN A 535 -4.72 -23.88 -8.15
CA ASN A 535 -4.32 -23.10 -9.32
C ASN A 535 -3.03 -22.29 -9.10
N SER A 536 -2.68 -21.95 -7.86
CA SER A 536 -1.45 -21.19 -7.55
C SER A 536 -0.18 -22.04 -7.47
N ARG A 537 -0.30 -23.38 -7.48
CA ARG A 537 0.82 -24.34 -7.34
C ARG A 537 2.04 -24.10 -8.24
N PRO A 538 1.90 -23.69 -9.53
CA PRO A 538 3.05 -23.54 -10.41
C PRO A 538 3.98 -22.36 -10.05
N TYR A 539 3.53 -21.42 -9.21
CA TYR A 539 4.23 -20.15 -8.98
C TYR A 539 5.59 -20.30 -8.28
N TYR A 540 5.62 -20.83 -7.05
CA TYR A 540 6.83 -20.80 -6.22
C TYR A 540 8.04 -21.51 -6.84
N PRO A 541 7.91 -22.69 -7.49
CA PRO A 541 9.06 -23.34 -8.12
C PRO A 541 9.80 -22.49 -9.18
N LEU A 542 9.19 -21.41 -9.67
CA LEU A 542 9.77 -20.46 -10.63
C LEU A 542 10.24 -19.15 -9.98
N ALA A 543 9.66 -18.75 -8.85
CA ALA A 543 9.81 -17.39 -8.28
C ALA A 543 10.94 -17.21 -7.24
N HIS A 544 11.74 -18.25 -6.97
CA HIS A 544 12.94 -18.17 -6.11
C HIS A 544 14.10 -19.02 -6.67
N ASP A 545 15.34 -18.67 -6.34
CA ASP A 545 16.52 -19.45 -6.75
C ASP A 545 16.81 -20.65 -5.84
N GLY A 546 17.84 -21.43 -6.21
CA GLY A 546 18.27 -22.57 -5.41
C GLY A 546 18.85 -22.28 -4.03
N GLU A 547 19.10 -21.01 -3.72
CA GLU A 547 19.79 -20.57 -2.51
C GLU A 547 18.84 -19.81 -1.55
N GLY A 548 17.54 -19.74 -1.88
CA GLY A 548 16.47 -19.15 -1.07
C GLY A 548 16.28 -17.64 -1.27
N MET A 549 16.70 -17.10 -2.41
CA MET A 549 16.53 -15.71 -2.80
C MET A 549 15.30 -15.54 -3.70
N THR A 550 14.47 -14.53 -3.47
CA THR A 550 13.37 -14.21 -4.39
C THR A 550 13.90 -13.64 -5.69
N GLU A 551 13.26 -14.01 -6.79
CA GLU A 551 13.35 -13.26 -8.03
C GLU A 551 12.59 -11.94 -7.84
N SER A 552 13.24 -10.79 -8.04
CA SER A 552 12.67 -9.45 -7.74
C SER A 552 12.88 -8.45 -8.89
N TYR A 553 13.32 -8.91 -10.05
CA TYR A 553 13.50 -8.08 -11.26
C TYR A 553 12.28 -8.13 -12.19
N THR A 554 11.32 -9.04 -11.95
CA THR A 554 10.02 -9.05 -12.61
C THR A 554 8.89 -8.43 -11.79
N ASP A 555 9.15 -8.03 -10.54
CA ASP A 555 8.19 -7.36 -9.64
C ASP A 555 7.59 -6.08 -10.29
N CYS A 556 6.68 -5.37 -9.61
CA CYS A 556 6.27 -4.06 -10.11
C CYS A 556 7.39 -3.01 -9.86
N SER A 557 7.53 -2.02 -10.75
CA SER A 557 8.67 -1.06 -10.75
C SER A 557 8.90 -0.32 -9.43
N TRP A 558 7.86 -0.15 -8.62
CA TRP A 558 7.91 0.51 -7.31
C TRP A 558 8.09 -0.44 -6.12
N LYS A 559 8.22 -1.74 -6.39
CA LYS A 559 8.54 -2.84 -5.46
C LYS A 559 9.77 -3.64 -5.86
N HIS A 560 10.52 -3.20 -6.86
CA HIS A 560 11.82 -3.77 -7.23
C HIS A 560 12.84 -3.64 -6.08
N TYR A 561 12.86 -4.60 -5.18
CA TYR A 561 13.85 -4.73 -4.12
C TYR A 561 14.09 -6.19 -3.77
N TRP A 562 15.33 -6.47 -3.39
CA TRP A 562 15.77 -7.81 -3.04
C TRP A 562 15.36 -8.18 -1.62
N SER A 563 14.69 -9.32 -1.47
CA SER A 563 14.31 -9.90 -0.18
C SER A 563 14.56 -11.41 -0.15
N ALA A 564 14.67 -11.99 1.05
CA ALA A 564 14.73 -13.44 1.17
C ALA A 564 13.35 -14.04 0.91
N ALA A 565 13.31 -15.23 0.30
CA ALA A 565 12.06 -15.94 0.10
C ALA A 565 11.43 -16.31 1.46
N SER A 566 10.10 -16.22 1.52
CA SER A 566 9.31 -16.69 2.67
C SER A 566 8.87 -18.14 2.44
N PRO A 567 9.04 -19.05 3.43
CA PRO A 567 8.60 -20.44 3.31
C PRO A 567 7.08 -20.61 3.46
N ASN A 568 6.38 -19.61 3.98
CA ASN A 568 4.97 -19.73 4.41
C ASN A 568 4.01 -20.19 3.32
N GLY A 569 3.91 -19.44 2.22
CA GLY A 569 3.05 -19.82 1.10
C GLY A 569 3.40 -21.18 0.47
N PRO A 570 4.66 -21.48 0.12
CA PRO A 570 4.98 -22.79 -0.45
C PRO A 570 4.76 -23.95 0.54
N ASP A 571 4.94 -23.78 1.86
CA ASP A 571 4.60 -24.85 2.81
C ASP A 571 3.08 -25.07 2.93
N VAL A 572 2.25 -24.02 2.79
CA VAL A 572 0.78 -24.20 2.68
C VAL A 572 0.44 -25.06 1.47
N ILE A 573 0.96 -24.71 0.30
CA ILE A 573 0.70 -25.44 -0.95
C ILE A 573 1.23 -26.88 -0.87
N ALA A 574 2.47 -27.06 -0.41
CA ALA A 574 3.07 -28.38 -0.21
C ALA A 574 2.23 -29.25 0.73
N GLY A 575 1.78 -28.67 1.84
CA GLY A 575 0.97 -29.34 2.84
C GLY A 575 -0.42 -29.73 2.37
N MET A 576 -1.12 -28.81 1.71
CA MET A 576 -2.49 -29.02 1.25
C MET A 576 -2.57 -30.04 0.11
N PHE A 577 -1.57 -30.06 -0.78
CA PHE A 577 -1.63 -30.83 -2.03
C PHE A 577 -0.54 -31.90 -2.18
N ASP A 578 0.19 -32.20 -1.09
CA ASP A 578 1.34 -33.11 -1.07
C ASP A 578 2.34 -32.81 -2.20
N ASP A 579 2.59 -31.51 -2.44
CA ASP A 579 3.36 -31.02 -3.57
C ASP A 579 4.87 -30.92 -3.23
N ALA A 580 5.63 -31.89 -3.73
CA ALA A 580 7.06 -32.00 -3.46
C ALA A 580 7.90 -30.84 -4.03
N ALA A 581 7.44 -30.16 -5.10
CA ALA A 581 8.15 -29.03 -5.70
C ALA A 581 8.00 -27.76 -4.85
N ASN A 582 6.80 -27.50 -4.34
CA ASN A 582 6.57 -26.45 -3.37
C ASN A 582 7.25 -26.76 -2.03
N LYS A 583 7.34 -28.04 -1.64
CA LYS A 583 8.13 -28.40 -0.46
C LYS A 583 9.61 -28.05 -0.63
N ARG A 584 10.17 -28.32 -1.81
CA ARG A 584 11.54 -27.87 -2.15
C ARG A 584 11.66 -26.35 -1.99
N ALA A 585 10.72 -25.58 -2.55
CA ALA A 585 10.72 -24.12 -2.44
C ALA A 585 10.68 -23.63 -0.99
N ALA A 586 9.80 -24.22 -0.17
CA ALA A 586 9.70 -23.89 1.25
C ALA A 586 10.98 -24.21 2.01
N LEU A 587 11.63 -25.35 1.75
CA LEU A 587 12.90 -25.70 2.39
C LEU A 587 14.02 -24.74 2.02
N ASP A 588 14.13 -24.34 0.75
CA ASP A 588 15.17 -23.40 0.31
C ASP A 588 14.98 -22.02 0.95
N ALA A 589 13.74 -21.52 1.01
CA ALA A 589 13.38 -20.31 1.75
C ALA A 589 13.61 -20.43 3.28
N GLY A 590 13.21 -21.57 3.87
CA GLY A 590 13.24 -21.84 5.31
C GLY A 590 14.63 -21.95 5.92
N ARG A 591 15.69 -22.11 5.12
CA ARG A 591 17.09 -22.10 5.58
C ARG A 591 17.47 -20.83 6.34
N ARG A 592 16.77 -19.72 6.09
CA ARG A 592 16.99 -18.43 6.76
C ARG A 592 16.08 -18.20 7.96
N GLY A 593 15.33 -19.22 8.34
CA GLY A 593 14.34 -19.19 9.39
C GLY A 593 12.94 -19.13 8.80
N HIS A 594 12.02 -19.70 9.55
CA HIS A 594 10.60 -19.59 9.24
C HIS A 594 10.10 -18.25 9.78
N GLY A 595 9.24 -17.58 9.01
CA GLY A 595 8.62 -16.32 9.41
C GLY A 595 7.86 -16.46 10.73
N GLY A 596 7.55 -15.33 11.36
CA GLY A 596 6.74 -15.27 12.58
C GLY A 596 5.34 -14.73 12.34
N GLY A 597 4.63 -14.43 13.42
CA GLY A 597 3.41 -13.62 13.36
C GLY A 597 2.23 -14.31 12.67
N LEU A 598 1.39 -13.52 11.99
CA LEU A 598 0.19 -14.04 11.30
C LEU A 598 0.50 -15.05 10.21
N GLY A 599 1.56 -14.83 9.43
CA GLY A 599 1.95 -15.77 8.39
C GLY A 599 2.24 -17.15 8.97
N ALA A 600 2.97 -17.22 10.09
CA ALA A 600 3.26 -18.49 10.76
C ALA A 600 1.99 -19.15 11.31
N LEU A 601 1.11 -18.35 11.90
CA LEU A 601 -0.16 -18.82 12.47
C LEU A 601 -1.03 -19.52 11.42
N TYR A 602 -1.14 -18.92 10.25
CA TYR A 602 -1.97 -19.46 9.16
C TYR A 602 -1.29 -20.57 8.37
N THR A 603 0.04 -20.69 8.44
CA THR A 603 0.78 -21.78 7.78
C THR A 603 0.87 -23.04 8.66
N ALA A 604 1.02 -22.88 9.98
CA ALA A 604 1.32 -23.98 10.89
C ALA A 604 0.38 -25.20 10.76
N PRO A 605 -0.96 -25.05 10.57
CA PRO A 605 -1.87 -26.18 10.41
C PRO A 605 -1.64 -27.00 9.13
N TRP A 606 -0.99 -26.41 8.13
CA TRP A 606 -0.78 -27.03 6.82
C TRP A 606 0.62 -27.65 6.70
N TRP A 607 1.56 -27.29 7.56
CA TRP A 607 2.92 -27.81 7.45
C TRP A 607 2.96 -29.34 7.56
N LYS A 608 3.66 -29.97 6.62
CA LYS A 608 3.95 -31.41 6.63
C LYS A 608 5.43 -31.65 6.34
N ASP A 609 6.00 -32.67 6.97
CA ASP A 609 7.31 -33.20 6.60
C ASP A 609 7.15 -34.24 5.47
N ILE A 610 7.17 -33.75 4.23
CA ILE A 610 7.13 -34.59 3.02
C ILE A 610 8.48 -34.53 2.30
N PRO A 611 8.90 -35.61 1.59
CA PRO A 611 10.11 -35.58 0.79
C PRO A 611 10.06 -34.48 -0.30
N PRO A 612 11.05 -33.57 -0.36
CA PRO A 612 11.08 -32.55 -1.40
C PRO A 612 11.51 -33.12 -2.75
N ALA A 613 11.02 -32.54 -3.83
CA ALA A 613 11.50 -32.83 -5.17
C ALA A 613 12.97 -32.38 -5.34
N ALA A 614 13.60 -32.83 -6.43
CA ALA A 614 14.84 -32.21 -6.89
C ALA A 614 14.59 -30.72 -7.19
N MET A 615 15.60 -29.89 -6.96
CA MET A 615 15.54 -28.49 -7.39
C MET A 615 15.39 -28.43 -8.90
N ARG A 616 14.42 -27.65 -9.38
CA ARG A 616 14.26 -27.40 -10.81
C ARG A 616 15.46 -26.60 -11.31
N ASP A 617 16.17 -27.15 -12.29
CA ASP A 617 17.38 -26.60 -12.88
C ASP A 617 17.51 -27.04 -14.35
N ASN A 618 18.42 -26.42 -15.10
CA ASN A 618 18.65 -26.65 -16.54
C ASN A 618 17.37 -26.50 -17.37
N TYR A 619 16.72 -25.34 -17.22
CA TYR A 619 15.51 -25.03 -17.97
C TYR A 619 15.51 -23.60 -18.53
N LEU A 620 14.79 -23.45 -19.63
CA LEU A 620 14.31 -22.19 -20.18
C LEU A 620 12.87 -22.40 -20.65
N ILE A 621 11.93 -21.63 -20.10
CA ILE A 621 10.50 -21.75 -20.41
C ILE A 621 9.89 -20.41 -20.77
N TYR A 622 8.73 -20.46 -21.42
CA TYR A 622 7.80 -19.34 -21.46
C TYR A 622 6.96 -19.36 -20.18
N ASP A 623 7.16 -18.37 -19.31
CA ASP A 623 6.36 -18.19 -18.10
C ASP A 623 5.18 -17.26 -18.42
N GLU A 624 3.97 -17.84 -18.42
CA GLU A 624 2.73 -17.12 -18.74
C GLU A 624 2.36 -16.08 -17.67
N ASN A 625 2.91 -16.16 -16.45
CA ASN A 625 2.70 -15.14 -15.42
C ASN A 625 3.36 -13.82 -15.79
N ILE A 626 4.56 -13.84 -16.36
CA ILE A 626 5.28 -12.63 -16.82
C ILE A 626 5.23 -12.45 -18.35
N GLN A 627 4.59 -13.38 -19.04
CA GLN A 627 4.47 -13.48 -20.51
C GLN A 627 5.81 -13.52 -21.24
N GLY A 628 6.86 -14.04 -20.59
CA GLY A 628 8.23 -13.93 -21.09
C GLY A 628 9.14 -15.09 -20.68
N PRO A 629 10.43 -15.06 -21.06
CA PRO A 629 11.34 -16.15 -20.77
C PRO A 629 11.69 -16.20 -19.27
N ALA A 630 11.78 -17.40 -18.70
CA ALA A 630 12.34 -17.64 -17.37
C ALA A 630 13.27 -18.86 -17.42
N GLY A 631 14.44 -18.78 -16.79
CA GLY A 631 15.43 -19.85 -16.86
C GLY A 631 16.37 -19.94 -15.67
N ARG A 632 16.96 -21.13 -15.51
CA ARG A 632 17.96 -21.43 -14.48
C ARG A 632 18.94 -22.50 -14.95
N TYR A 633 20.22 -22.23 -14.71
CA TYR A 633 21.34 -23.12 -14.99
C TYR A 633 22.35 -23.03 -13.83
N GLY A 634 22.27 -23.99 -12.91
CA GLY A 634 22.99 -23.98 -11.65
C GLY A 634 22.61 -22.78 -10.79
N ARG A 635 23.61 -21.96 -10.42
CA ARG A 635 23.41 -20.75 -9.61
C ARG A 635 22.90 -19.55 -10.40
N PHE A 636 22.98 -19.59 -11.73
CA PHE A 636 22.56 -18.49 -12.58
C PHE A 636 21.09 -18.63 -12.95
N SER A 637 20.31 -17.60 -12.67
CA SER A 637 18.90 -17.53 -13.04
C SER A 637 18.56 -16.17 -13.62
N PHE A 638 17.56 -16.15 -14.50
CA PHE A 638 17.15 -14.95 -15.23
C PHE A 638 15.68 -15.05 -15.61
N ALA A 639 15.08 -13.89 -15.87
CA ALA A 639 13.78 -13.81 -16.53
C ALA A 639 13.63 -12.49 -17.29
N GLY A 640 12.69 -12.48 -18.23
CA GLY A 640 12.26 -11.31 -18.96
C GLY A 640 10.75 -11.11 -18.85
N SER A 641 10.29 -9.91 -18.50
CA SER A 641 8.88 -9.59 -18.36
C SER A 641 8.33 -8.86 -19.57
N ALA A 642 7.44 -9.51 -20.31
CA ALA A 642 6.71 -8.92 -21.41
C ALA A 642 5.30 -8.46 -21.02
N ARG A 643 4.77 -8.86 -19.85
CA ARG A 643 3.45 -8.43 -19.41
C ARG A 643 3.33 -6.91 -19.41
N THR A 644 2.33 -6.40 -20.12
CA THR A 644 2.15 -4.96 -20.32
C THR A 644 1.27 -4.36 -19.23
N ALA A 645 1.59 -3.14 -18.79
CA ALA A 645 0.64 -2.37 -18.00
C ALA A 645 -0.58 -1.96 -18.85
N LEU A 646 -1.73 -1.72 -18.18
CA LEU A 646 -2.91 -1.15 -18.84
C LEU A 646 -2.64 0.30 -19.31
N PRO A 647 -3.36 0.79 -20.34
CA PRO A 647 -3.18 2.16 -20.82
C PRO A 647 -3.35 3.21 -19.72
N GLY A 648 -2.35 4.10 -19.57
CA GLY A 648 -2.33 5.13 -18.54
C GLY A 648 -1.85 4.64 -17.16
N GLU A 649 -1.47 3.37 -17.04
CA GLU A 649 -0.84 2.83 -15.84
C GLU A 649 0.69 2.86 -15.92
N ILE A 650 1.34 2.83 -14.76
CA ILE A 650 2.80 2.72 -14.70
C ILE A 650 3.25 1.30 -15.08
N GLY A 651 4.10 1.23 -16.10
CA GLY A 651 4.79 0.01 -16.50
C GLY A 651 6.05 -0.28 -15.69
N LYS A 652 6.86 -1.16 -16.26
CA LYS A 652 8.12 -1.62 -15.67
C LYS A 652 9.29 -0.65 -15.92
N ASP A 653 10.29 -0.65 -15.05
CA ASP A 653 11.53 0.12 -15.21
C ASP A 653 12.68 -0.70 -15.83
N THR A 654 12.49 -2.03 -15.93
CA THR A 654 13.36 -2.97 -16.64
C THR A 654 12.52 -4.04 -17.33
N TYR A 655 13.04 -4.63 -18.41
CA TYR A 655 12.41 -5.78 -19.08
C TYR A 655 13.04 -7.11 -18.73
N VAL A 656 14.28 -7.10 -18.21
CA VAL A 656 15.03 -8.31 -17.86
C VAL A 656 15.78 -8.11 -16.55
N GLY A 657 16.13 -9.23 -15.92
CA GLY A 657 17.10 -9.28 -14.86
C GLY A 657 17.69 -10.68 -14.73
N CYS A 658 18.74 -10.77 -13.92
CA CYS A 658 19.40 -12.02 -13.62
C CYS A 658 20.05 -11.98 -12.25
N MET A 659 20.33 -13.14 -11.66
CA MET A 659 20.94 -13.26 -10.35
C MET A 659 21.78 -14.52 -10.22
N ILE A 660 22.76 -14.43 -9.32
CA ILE A 660 23.58 -15.53 -8.84
C ILE A 660 23.38 -15.62 -7.33
N GLY A 661 22.75 -16.71 -6.88
CA GLY A 661 22.53 -16.99 -5.47
C GLY A 661 23.80 -17.44 -4.76
N ASP A 662 23.92 -17.17 -3.46
CA ASP A 662 24.95 -17.73 -2.58
C ASP A 662 24.44 -17.84 -1.14
N ARG A 663 24.20 -19.07 -0.65
CA ARG A 663 23.77 -19.29 0.74
C ARG A 663 24.69 -18.67 1.80
N ASN A 664 25.99 -18.55 1.52
CA ASN A 664 26.97 -18.07 2.50
C ASN A 664 26.97 -16.53 2.59
N GLN A 665 26.38 -15.86 1.62
CA GLN A 665 26.31 -14.40 1.61
C GLN A 665 25.31 -13.87 2.65
N LYS A 666 25.70 -12.78 3.31
CA LYS A 666 24.89 -12.04 4.29
C LYS A 666 24.77 -10.56 3.86
N PRO A 667 23.67 -9.86 4.17
CA PRO A 667 22.50 -10.34 4.90
C PRO A 667 21.51 -11.16 4.05
N LEU A 668 21.63 -11.19 2.72
CA LEU A 668 20.78 -11.93 1.77
C LEU A 668 21.59 -12.97 0.99
N PRO A 669 20.98 -14.09 0.49
CA PRO A 669 21.70 -15.17 -0.18
C PRO A 669 21.98 -14.81 -1.64
N LEU A 670 22.48 -13.59 -1.86
CA LEU A 670 22.60 -12.99 -3.18
C LEU A 670 24.04 -12.55 -3.39
N ASP A 671 24.76 -13.26 -4.25
CA ASP A 671 26.13 -12.89 -4.61
C ASP A 671 26.15 -11.73 -5.61
N ALA A 672 25.31 -11.81 -6.63
CA ALA A 672 25.26 -10.82 -7.69
C ALA A 672 23.88 -10.80 -8.35
N ALA A 673 23.43 -9.62 -8.79
CA ALA A 673 22.25 -9.53 -9.65
C ALA A 673 22.25 -8.28 -10.51
N LEU A 674 21.72 -8.42 -11.73
CA LEU A 674 21.22 -7.31 -12.53
C LEU A 674 19.77 -7.05 -12.12
N GLN A 675 19.52 -5.86 -11.57
CA GLN A 675 18.20 -5.45 -11.11
C GLN A 675 17.47 -4.57 -12.13
N VAL A 676 18.17 -3.64 -12.79
CA VAL A 676 17.56 -2.73 -13.77
C VAL A 676 18.50 -2.52 -14.95
N ALA A 677 17.96 -2.63 -16.17
CA ALA A 677 18.61 -2.14 -17.38
C ALA A 677 17.67 -1.17 -18.10
N THR A 678 18.08 0.10 -18.22
CA THR A 678 17.22 1.13 -18.82
C THR A 678 18.02 2.30 -19.41
N ILE A 679 17.34 3.11 -20.23
CA ILE A 679 17.80 4.45 -20.60
C ILE A 679 16.70 5.43 -20.18
N GLU A 680 17.12 6.50 -19.52
CA GLU A 680 16.26 7.52 -18.96
C GLU A 680 16.62 8.91 -19.47
N PHE A 681 15.68 9.84 -19.39
CA PHE A 681 16.00 11.25 -19.50
C PHE A 681 15.71 11.98 -18.18
N ARG A 682 16.57 12.96 -17.88
CA ARG A 682 16.59 13.73 -16.65
C ARG A 682 15.80 15.02 -16.82
N THR A 683 14.78 15.22 -16.00
CA THR A 683 14.11 16.51 -15.88
C THR A 683 14.90 17.49 -15.01
N LYS A 684 15.78 16.97 -14.15
CA LYS A 684 16.79 17.71 -13.37
C LYS A 684 18.09 16.89 -13.24
N ALA A 685 19.23 17.58 -13.26
CA ALA A 685 20.57 17.00 -13.13
C ALA A 685 20.82 16.47 -11.71
N THR A 686 20.32 17.17 -10.68
CA THR A 686 20.55 16.84 -9.27
C THR A 686 19.24 16.64 -8.49
N GLY A 687 19.34 15.97 -7.34
CA GLY A 687 18.23 15.66 -6.43
C GLY A 687 17.56 14.32 -6.72
N SER A 688 16.60 13.95 -5.86
CA SER A 688 16.01 12.61 -5.80
C SER A 688 15.70 12.01 -7.17
N HIS A 689 16.38 10.90 -7.46
CA HIS A 689 16.32 10.23 -8.75
C HIS A 689 14.90 10.00 -9.28
N TRP A 690 13.99 9.45 -8.47
CA TRP A 690 12.64 9.10 -8.94
C TRP A 690 11.80 10.33 -9.33
N GLY A 691 11.93 11.46 -8.63
CA GLY A 691 11.24 12.70 -9.02
C GLY A 691 11.79 13.31 -10.32
N ASN A 692 13.07 13.08 -10.59
CA ASN A 692 13.85 13.82 -11.58
C ASN A 692 14.19 13.04 -12.86
N ALA A 693 13.76 11.78 -12.99
CA ALA A 693 13.98 10.95 -14.15
C ALA A 693 12.69 10.40 -14.76
N ARG A 694 12.75 10.00 -16.04
CA ARG A 694 11.67 9.34 -16.78
C ARG A 694 12.25 8.08 -17.42
N TYR A 695 11.76 6.93 -16.99
CA TYR A 695 12.36 5.63 -17.31
C TYR A 695 11.39 4.44 -17.31
N CYS A 696 10.18 4.62 -16.77
CA CYS A 696 9.20 3.54 -16.75
C CYS A 696 8.59 3.37 -18.13
N ALA A 697 8.17 2.16 -18.45
CA ALA A 697 7.49 1.86 -19.70
C ALA A 697 6.02 2.31 -19.67
N GLY A 698 5.49 2.59 -20.85
CA GLY A 698 4.09 2.84 -21.14
C GLY A 698 3.84 2.52 -22.62
N SER A 699 2.58 2.29 -23.00
CA SER A 699 2.20 1.93 -24.38
C SER A 699 3.12 0.86 -24.99
N GLU A 700 3.35 -0.21 -24.22
CA GLU A 700 4.32 -1.27 -24.51
C GLU A 700 3.85 -2.17 -25.67
N ARG A 701 4.80 -2.59 -26.51
CA ARG A 701 4.59 -3.54 -27.62
C ARG A 701 5.67 -4.62 -27.57
N PRO A 702 5.52 -5.59 -26.66
CA PRO A 702 6.48 -6.66 -26.50
C PRO A 702 6.31 -7.73 -27.59
N SER A 703 7.39 -8.45 -27.85
CA SER A 703 7.45 -9.67 -28.66
C SER A 703 8.43 -10.62 -27.98
N VAL A 704 8.01 -11.86 -27.76
CA VAL A 704 8.81 -12.88 -27.09
C VAL A 704 8.86 -14.13 -27.96
N ILE A 705 10.05 -14.73 -28.05
CA ILE A 705 10.26 -16.05 -28.61
C ILE A 705 11.06 -16.84 -27.59
N VAL A 706 10.52 -17.99 -27.15
CA VAL A 706 11.26 -19.00 -26.42
C VAL A 706 11.37 -20.19 -27.35
N ALA A 707 12.57 -20.47 -27.85
CA ALA A 707 12.74 -21.52 -28.84
C ALA A 707 12.68 -22.89 -28.15
N ALA A 708 11.74 -23.73 -28.61
CA ALA A 708 11.58 -25.10 -28.13
C ALA A 708 12.87 -25.90 -28.32
N ASP A 709 13.22 -26.72 -27.33
CA ASP A 709 14.43 -27.56 -27.32
C ASP A 709 15.74 -26.80 -27.54
N SER A 710 15.79 -25.52 -27.14
CA SER A 710 17.00 -24.70 -27.17
C SER A 710 17.24 -24.00 -25.84
N ASP A 711 18.49 -23.61 -25.60
CA ASP A 711 18.88 -22.82 -24.44
C ASP A 711 18.77 -21.31 -24.70
N ILE A 712 17.99 -20.85 -25.69
CA ILE A 712 17.94 -19.45 -26.15
C ILE A 712 16.50 -18.92 -26.21
N ALA A 713 16.32 -17.68 -25.73
CA ALA A 713 15.10 -16.91 -25.94
C ALA A 713 15.42 -15.47 -26.31
N SER A 714 14.46 -14.80 -26.94
CA SER A 714 14.53 -13.37 -27.27
C SER A 714 13.31 -12.63 -26.74
N LEU A 715 13.55 -11.45 -26.17
CA LEU A 715 12.51 -10.50 -25.76
C LEU A 715 12.81 -9.15 -26.39
N CYS A 716 11.87 -8.64 -27.17
CA CYS A 716 11.95 -7.30 -27.74
C CYS A 716 10.74 -6.49 -27.28
N SER A 717 10.91 -5.20 -27.02
CA SER A 717 9.78 -4.31 -26.76
C SER A 717 10.06 -2.92 -27.31
N ALA A 718 9.05 -2.31 -27.93
CA ALA A 718 9.00 -0.88 -28.19
C ALA A 718 7.97 -0.25 -27.24
N TYR A 719 8.31 0.90 -26.66
CA TYR A 719 7.46 1.54 -25.66
C TYR A 719 7.64 3.06 -25.63
N ARG A 720 6.70 3.74 -24.98
CA ARG A 720 6.78 5.14 -24.62
C ARG A 720 7.36 5.25 -23.22
N VAL A 721 8.20 6.25 -23.00
CA VAL A 721 8.76 6.51 -21.68
C VAL A 721 7.71 7.22 -20.83
N THR A 722 7.52 6.82 -19.58
CA THR A 722 6.59 7.44 -18.64
C THR A 722 7.32 7.97 -17.40
N LYS A 723 6.62 8.73 -16.57
CA LYS A 723 7.13 9.10 -15.25
C LYS A 723 6.98 7.92 -14.27
N PRO A 724 7.92 7.76 -13.33
CA PRO A 724 7.69 6.87 -12.20
C PRO A 724 6.53 7.38 -11.32
N ALA A 725 5.82 6.48 -10.68
CA ALA A 725 4.62 6.72 -9.86
C ALA A 725 4.45 5.59 -8.83
N TRP A 726 3.92 5.91 -7.66
CA TRP A 726 3.69 4.94 -6.59
C TRP A 726 2.24 4.44 -6.62
N GLY A 727 2.01 3.26 -7.21
CA GLY A 727 0.67 2.66 -7.27
C GLY A 727 -0.39 3.50 -8.00
N HIS A 728 0.02 4.40 -8.90
CA HIS A 728 -0.86 5.32 -9.63
C HIS A 728 -0.51 5.40 -11.11
N GLY A 729 -1.47 5.87 -11.90
CA GLY A 729 -1.32 6.04 -13.34
C GLY A 729 -0.19 7.00 -13.74
N SER A 730 0.34 6.76 -14.93
CA SER A 730 1.42 7.53 -15.53
C SER A 730 1.17 7.79 -17.02
N ALA A 731 1.63 8.94 -17.49
CA ALA A 731 1.41 9.38 -18.86
C ALA A 731 2.66 9.28 -19.71
N ASP A 732 2.46 8.92 -20.96
CA ASP A 732 3.50 8.87 -21.98
C ASP A 732 4.18 10.22 -22.15
N GLN A 733 5.50 10.20 -22.26
CA GLN A 733 6.36 11.34 -22.50
C GLN A 733 6.76 11.38 -23.98
N PRO A 734 7.21 12.52 -24.53
CA PRO A 734 7.61 12.67 -25.94
C PRO A 734 8.89 11.90 -26.34
N TRP A 735 9.19 10.79 -25.67
CA TRP A 735 10.31 9.89 -25.94
C TRP A 735 9.81 8.48 -26.19
N GLY A 736 10.35 7.85 -27.23
CA GLY A 736 10.16 6.43 -27.52
C GLY A 736 11.41 5.67 -27.10
N ALA A 737 11.25 4.43 -26.68
CA ALA A 737 12.34 3.56 -26.31
C ALA A 737 12.11 2.16 -26.87
N SER A 738 13.20 1.43 -27.03
CA SER A 738 13.16 0.02 -27.38
C SER A 738 14.25 -0.74 -26.65
N GLN A 739 13.94 -1.96 -26.24
CA GLN A 739 14.92 -2.92 -25.74
C GLN A 739 14.82 -4.21 -26.54
N GLN A 740 15.97 -4.79 -26.85
CA GLN A 740 16.10 -6.09 -27.52
C GLN A 740 17.04 -6.92 -26.69
N TRP A 741 16.57 -8.08 -26.25
CA TRP A 741 17.29 -8.97 -25.37
C TRP A 741 17.35 -10.37 -25.94
N PHE A 742 18.53 -10.97 -25.89
CA PHE A 742 18.73 -12.40 -26.05
C PHE A 742 19.20 -12.95 -24.72
N VAL A 743 18.54 -13.99 -24.26
CA VAL A 743 18.85 -14.67 -23.00
C VAL A 743 19.23 -16.11 -23.31
N ALA A 744 20.32 -16.56 -22.73
CA ALA A 744 20.83 -17.91 -22.89
C ALA A 744 21.27 -18.49 -21.55
N LYS A 745 21.64 -19.78 -21.54
CA LYS A 745 22.00 -20.49 -20.30
C LYS A 745 23.11 -19.86 -19.46
N ASP A 746 23.97 -19.07 -20.08
CA ASP A 746 25.17 -18.51 -19.47
C ASP A 746 25.28 -16.98 -19.64
N ARG A 747 24.29 -16.30 -20.23
CA ARG A 747 24.39 -14.86 -20.51
C ARG A 747 23.08 -14.19 -20.91
N LEU A 748 23.07 -12.86 -20.79
CA LEU A 748 22.08 -11.95 -21.34
C LEU A 748 22.79 -10.93 -22.24
N PHE A 749 22.27 -10.71 -23.44
CA PHE A 749 22.71 -9.66 -24.35
C PHE A 749 21.59 -8.68 -24.62
N GLY A 750 21.87 -7.38 -24.53
CA GLY A 750 20.86 -6.34 -24.67
C GLY A 750 21.31 -5.19 -25.54
N MET A 751 20.43 -4.71 -26.42
CA MET A 751 20.51 -3.37 -26.99
C MET A 751 19.37 -2.53 -26.45
N LEU A 752 19.72 -1.44 -25.78
CA LEU A 752 18.75 -0.47 -25.30
C LEU A 752 18.86 0.79 -26.15
N THR A 753 17.72 1.39 -26.47
CA THR A 753 17.66 2.62 -27.26
C THR A 753 16.57 3.54 -26.72
N ILE A 754 16.87 4.84 -26.65
CA ILE A 754 15.88 5.89 -26.40
C ILE A 754 15.96 6.92 -27.55
N ARG A 755 14.82 7.49 -27.93
CA ARG A 755 14.70 8.45 -29.03
C ARG A 755 13.71 9.55 -28.68
N ALA A 756 14.12 10.80 -28.88
CA ALA A 756 13.20 11.94 -28.82
C ALA A 756 12.24 11.86 -30.02
N LEU A 757 10.92 11.79 -29.76
CA LEU A 757 9.92 11.78 -30.84
C LEU A 757 9.52 13.20 -31.27
N GLU A 758 9.82 14.16 -30.41
CA GLU A 758 9.61 15.59 -30.60
C GLU A 758 10.83 16.34 -30.05
N GLU A 759 10.97 17.60 -30.43
CA GLU A 759 11.95 18.47 -29.82
C GLU A 759 11.66 18.61 -28.32
N THR A 760 12.59 18.20 -27.47
CA THR A 760 12.37 18.17 -26.02
C THR A 760 13.54 18.79 -25.28
N ALA A 761 13.24 19.71 -24.35
CA ALA A 761 14.23 20.26 -23.43
C ALA A 761 14.30 19.42 -22.14
N CYS A 762 15.47 18.83 -21.87
CA CYS A 762 15.77 18.09 -20.64
C CYS A 762 17.23 18.35 -20.20
N GLU A 763 17.60 17.96 -18.98
CA GLU A 763 18.95 18.21 -18.46
C GLU A 763 19.94 17.10 -18.82
N GLY A 764 19.50 16.03 -19.48
CA GLY A 764 20.36 14.93 -19.89
C GLY A 764 19.65 13.63 -20.21
N VAL A 765 20.39 12.71 -20.81
CA VAL A 765 20.02 11.31 -21.04
C VAL A 765 21.06 10.39 -20.42
N TRP A 766 20.60 9.41 -19.63
CA TRP A 766 21.46 8.44 -18.94
C TRP A 766 21.09 7.02 -19.38
N GLY A 767 22.08 6.21 -19.76
CA GLY A 767 21.98 4.76 -19.72
C GLY A 767 22.33 4.24 -18.31
N ARG A 768 21.65 3.20 -17.86
CA ARG A 768 21.88 2.61 -16.54
C ARG A 768 21.81 1.10 -16.57
N LEU A 769 22.80 0.48 -15.92
CA LEU A 769 22.71 -0.89 -15.38
C LEU A 769 22.81 -0.81 -13.86
N ARG A 770 21.78 -1.28 -13.15
CA ARG A 770 21.75 -1.31 -11.68
C ARG A 770 21.97 -2.73 -11.18
N PHE A 771 22.89 -2.86 -10.22
CA PHE A 771 23.28 -4.13 -9.63
C PHE A 771 22.97 -4.22 -8.14
N GLY A 772 22.48 -5.40 -7.75
CA GLY A 772 22.32 -6.00 -6.41
C GLY A 772 22.27 -5.09 -5.16
N LEU A 773 22.75 -5.61 -4.03
CA LEU A 773 22.89 -4.87 -2.77
C LEU A 773 24.28 -5.09 -2.13
N TYR A 774 24.82 -4.06 -1.47
CA TYR A 774 25.93 -4.09 -0.50
C TYR A 774 27.33 -4.44 -1.03
N ARG A 775 27.56 -4.32 -2.34
CA ARG A 775 28.89 -4.46 -2.96
C ARG A 775 29.19 -3.23 -3.80
N ASP A 776 30.46 -2.95 -4.01
CA ASP A 776 30.91 -1.97 -5.00
C ASP A 776 31.09 -2.67 -6.36
N ILE A 777 30.99 -1.89 -7.45
CA ILE A 777 31.33 -2.38 -8.79
C ILE A 777 32.84 -2.24 -8.95
N GLU A 778 33.50 -3.31 -9.43
CA GLU A 778 34.91 -3.33 -9.77
C GLU A 778 35.05 -3.00 -11.27
N PRO A 779 35.50 -1.79 -11.66
CA PRO A 779 35.74 -1.48 -13.06
C PRO A 779 36.98 -2.22 -13.56
N GLY A 780 36.85 -2.86 -14.73
CA GLY A 780 37.93 -3.51 -15.46
C GLY A 780 38.36 -2.71 -16.69
N GLU A 781 39.23 -3.31 -17.50
CA GLU A 781 39.62 -2.76 -18.80
C GLU A 781 38.47 -2.86 -19.83
N GLU A 782 38.56 -2.10 -20.92
CA GLU A 782 37.64 -2.22 -22.08
C GLU A 782 36.15 -2.14 -21.74
N SER A 783 35.75 -1.22 -20.86
CA SER A 783 34.34 -1.03 -20.45
C SER A 783 33.71 -2.28 -19.81
N MET A 784 34.55 -3.08 -19.14
CA MET A 784 34.13 -4.22 -18.33
C MET A 784 33.88 -3.81 -16.88
N PHE A 785 32.89 -4.43 -16.24
CA PHE A 785 32.54 -4.21 -14.86
C PHE A 785 32.26 -5.55 -14.20
N ARG A 786 32.79 -5.76 -13.00
CA ARG A 786 32.49 -6.92 -12.19
C ARG A 786 31.65 -6.52 -10.99
N TYR A 787 30.61 -7.31 -10.73
CA TYR A 787 29.78 -7.20 -9.54
C TYR A 787 29.58 -8.61 -8.97
N GLY A 788 30.40 -8.97 -7.97
CA GLY A 788 30.43 -10.33 -7.46
C GLY A 788 30.82 -11.34 -8.54
N SER A 789 29.98 -12.36 -8.73
CA SER A 789 30.15 -13.36 -9.78
C SER A 789 29.55 -12.96 -11.13
N LEU A 790 28.96 -11.77 -11.27
CA LEU A 790 28.55 -11.25 -12.58
C LEU A 790 29.63 -10.37 -13.19
N LEU A 791 29.80 -10.52 -14.50
CA LEU A 791 30.50 -9.60 -15.38
C LEU A 791 29.48 -8.85 -16.23
N ALA A 792 29.77 -7.59 -16.51
CA ALA A 792 29.03 -6.74 -17.43
C ALA A 792 30.00 -6.06 -18.37
N LYS A 793 29.80 -6.20 -19.68
CA LYS A 793 30.60 -5.51 -20.71
C LYS A 793 29.70 -4.58 -21.50
N ILE A 794 30.17 -3.36 -21.74
CA ILE A 794 29.55 -2.42 -22.69
C ILE A 794 30.31 -2.53 -24.01
N HIS A 795 29.69 -3.20 -25.00
CA HIS A 795 30.32 -3.47 -26.30
C HIS A 795 30.28 -2.27 -27.24
N ALA A 796 29.19 -1.49 -27.19
CA ALA A 796 29.05 -0.29 -28.02
C ALA A 796 28.11 0.72 -27.34
N HIS A 797 28.39 2.01 -27.50
CA HIS A 797 27.50 3.08 -27.06
C HIS A 797 27.79 4.40 -27.78
N ASN A 798 26.86 5.36 -27.71
CA ASN A 798 27.08 6.73 -28.18
C ASN A 798 27.01 7.80 -27.07
N PHE A 799 27.12 7.37 -25.80
CA PHE A 799 27.28 8.25 -24.64
C PHE A 799 28.72 8.81 -24.54
N ALA A 800 28.88 9.92 -23.81
CA ALA A 800 30.15 10.65 -23.70
C ALA A 800 31.03 10.18 -22.54
N GLU A 801 30.42 9.68 -21.47
CA GLU A 801 31.11 9.21 -20.28
C GLU A 801 30.50 7.89 -19.80
N LEU A 802 31.38 7.00 -19.32
CA LEU A 802 31.03 5.79 -18.62
C LEU A 802 31.61 5.87 -17.20
N SER A 803 30.79 5.65 -16.18
CA SER A 803 31.22 5.70 -14.78
C SER A 803 30.40 4.78 -13.88
N THR A 804 30.88 4.57 -12.65
CA THR A 804 30.16 3.83 -11.62
C THR A 804 29.70 4.75 -10.51
N ALA A 805 28.52 4.51 -9.95
CA ALA A 805 28.01 5.28 -8.81
C ALA A 805 27.16 4.42 -7.88
N LYS A 806 27.02 4.88 -6.63
CA LYS A 806 26.01 4.35 -5.73
C LYS A 806 24.62 4.70 -6.25
N SER A 807 23.71 3.74 -6.20
CA SER A 807 22.33 3.94 -6.64
C SER A 807 21.53 4.74 -5.62
N GLU A 808 20.99 5.89 -6.02
CA GLU A 808 19.92 6.57 -5.30
C GLU A 808 18.65 5.71 -5.38
N THR A 809 18.54 4.68 -4.55
CA THR A 809 17.43 3.74 -4.62
C THR A 809 16.23 4.23 -3.80
N PHE A 810 15.04 3.94 -4.35
CA PHE A 810 13.71 3.84 -3.72
C PHE A 810 12.74 5.03 -3.85
N PHE A 811 11.46 4.68 -4.07
CA PHE A 811 10.25 5.52 -3.99
C PHE A 811 9.91 5.88 -2.53
N LEU A 812 10.93 6.26 -1.74
CA LEU A 812 10.77 6.69 -0.35
C LEU A 812 11.57 7.97 -0.15
N ASP A 813 10.94 8.95 0.50
CA ASP A 813 11.47 10.31 0.68
C ASP A 813 12.74 10.40 1.54
N LYS A 814 13.27 9.26 2.03
CA LYS A 814 14.51 9.20 2.82
C LYS A 814 15.56 8.33 2.11
N PRO A 815 16.64 8.93 1.55
CA PRO A 815 17.74 8.25 0.86
C PRO A 815 18.62 7.31 1.71
N GLU A 816 18.19 6.91 2.91
CA GLU A 816 19.11 6.57 4.01
C GLU A 816 19.98 5.32 3.78
N LYS A 817 19.78 4.51 2.75
CA LYS A 817 20.63 3.35 2.48
C LYS A 817 20.82 3.14 0.98
N PHE A 818 21.82 3.80 0.38
CA PHE A 818 22.40 3.42 -0.91
C PHE A 818 22.87 1.96 -0.85
N ARG A 819 21.99 1.01 -1.21
CA ARG A 819 22.32 -0.42 -1.15
C ARG A 819 22.80 -0.93 -2.50
N SER A 820 22.28 -0.42 -3.61
CA SER A 820 22.65 -0.85 -4.96
C SER A 820 23.75 0.01 -5.58
N GLN A 821 24.37 -0.49 -6.64
CA GLN A 821 25.35 0.26 -7.45
C GLN A 821 24.89 0.33 -8.90
N GLU A 822 25.41 1.30 -9.65
CA GLU A 822 25.04 1.55 -11.03
C GLU A 822 26.29 1.72 -11.90
N VAL A 823 26.28 1.10 -13.07
CA VAL A 823 27.06 1.57 -14.23
C VAL A 823 26.21 2.60 -14.94
N LEU A 824 26.75 3.80 -15.11
CA LEU A 824 26.10 4.94 -15.73
C LEU A 824 26.77 5.29 -17.05
N LEU A 825 25.95 5.45 -18.08
CA LEU A 825 26.36 6.00 -19.38
C LEU A 825 25.75 7.39 -19.51
N LYS A 826 26.58 8.43 -19.41
CA LYS A 826 26.11 9.82 -19.38
C LYS A 826 26.36 10.47 -20.74
N ASP A 827 25.36 11.20 -21.22
CA ASP A 827 25.57 12.02 -22.41
C ASP A 827 26.51 13.20 -22.11
N ARG A 828 26.84 13.94 -23.17
CA ARG A 828 27.74 15.10 -23.07
C ARG A 828 27.25 16.20 -22.11
N VAL A 829 25.93 16.33 -21.92
CA VAL A 829 25.36 17.42 -21.12
C VAL A 829 25.59 17.13 -19.64
N ILE A 830 25.32 15.89 -19.25
CA ILE A 830 25.50 15.43 -17.87
C ILE A 830 26.98 15.26 -17.55
N ALA A 831 27.77 14.70 -18.46
CA ALA A 831 29.21 14.55 -18.27
C ALA A 831 29.89 15.91 -18.04
N ALA A 832 29.37 16.98 -18.66
CA ALA A 832 29.85 18.35 -18.44
C ALA A 832 29.37 18.98 -17.11
N GLY A 833 28.57 18.27 -16.30
CA GLY A 833 28.01 18.80 -15.04
C GLY A 833 27.04 19.97 -15.24
N THR A 834 26.41 20.06 -16.41
CA THR A 834 25.53 21.18 -16.75
C THR A 834 24.14 20.99 -16.10
N GLU A 835 23.73 21.89 -15.22
CA GLU A 835 22.38 21.92 -14.63
C GLU A 835 21.35 22.67 -15.50
N ALA A 836 21.74 23.09 -16.71
CA ALA A 836 20.85 23.78 -17.64
C ALA A 836 20.18 22.79 -18.60
N LYS A 837 18.88 22.96 -18.83
CA LYS A 837 18.15 22.21 -19.85
C LYS A 837 18.76 22.47 -21.22
N GLN A 838 19.02 21.39 -21.94
CA GLN A 838 19.46 21.39 -23.33
C GLN A 838 18.32 20.87 -24.21
N THR A 839 18.24 21.39 -25.42
CA THR A 839 17.27 20.93 -26.41
C THR A 839 17.79 19.71 -27.14
N TYR A 840 17.02 18.62 -27.11
CA TYR A 840 17.27 17.40 -27.86
C TYR A 840 16.36 17.41 -29.08
N ALA A 841 16.95 17.30 -30.26
CA ALA A 841 16.22 17.38 -31.52
C ALA A 841 15.34 16.13 -31.72
N LYS A 842 14.20 16.30 -32.39
CA LYS A 842 13.37 15.17 -32.85
C LYS A 842 14.24 14.19 -33.63
N GLY A 843 14.15 12.90 -33.27
CA GLY A 843 14.90 11.81 -33.88
C GLY A 843 16.28 11.56 -33.26
N GLN A 844 16.77 12.44 -32.39
CA GLN A 844 18.01 12.22 -31.65
C GLN A 844 17.89 10.95 -30.79
N THR A 845 18.90 10.09 -30.89
CA THR A 845 18.87 8.72 -30.38
C THR A 845 20.09 8.44 -29.52
N PHE A 846 19.88 7.78 -28.39
CA PHE A 846 20.96 7.24 -27.56
C PHE A 846 20.80 5.74 -27.43
N TYR A 847 21.91 5.02 -27.44
CA TYR A 847 21.90 3.57 -27.32
C TYR A 847 23.15 3.06 -26.62
N PHE A 848 23.01 1.85 -26.07
CA PHE A 848 24.15 1.03 -25.69
C PHE A 848 23.84 -0.45 -25.89
N VAL A 849 24.90 -1.23 -26.11
CA VAL A 849 24.89 -2.69 -26.24
C VAL A 849 25.65 -3.25 -25.05
N THR A 850 25.03 -4.19 -24.33
CA THR A 850 25.61 -4.80 -23.13
C THR A 850 25.50 -6.32 -23.15
N GLU A 851 26.51 -6.96 -22.57
CA GLU A 851 26.52 -8.39 -22.23
C GLU A 851 26.64 -8.52 -20.71
N ILE A 852 25.81 -9.39 -20.11
CA ILE A 852 25.82 -9.73 -18.69
C ILE A 852 25.94 -11.25 -18.57
N LEU A 853 26.94 -11.74 -17.85
CA LEU A 853 27.26 -13.16 -17.76
C LEU A 853 27.90 -13.52 -16.42
N PRO A 854 27.79 -14.78 -15.95
CA PRO A 854 28.60 -15.26 -14.84
C PRO A 854 30.09 -15.26 -15.20
N TYR A 855 30.97 -14.96 -14.24
CA TYR A 855 32.43 -14.85 -14.47
C TYR A 855 33.10 -16.13 -14.97
N TRP A 856 32.43 -17.28 -14.85
CA TRP A 856 32.91 -18.58 -15.33
C TRP A 856 32.50 -18.87 -16.78
N SER A 857 31.89 -17.91 -17.47
CA SER A 857 31.46 -18.05 -18.86
C SER A 857 32.39 -17.23 -19.76
N ASP A 858 32.62 -17.72 -20.98
CA ASP A 858 33.50 -17.04 -21.94
C ASP A 858 32.83 -15.78 -22.49
N LEU A 859 33.54 -14.64 -22.41
CA LEU A 859 33.10 -13.36 -22.98
C LEU A 859 32.96 -13.47 -24.50
N ALA A 860 31.90 -12.87 -25.05
CA ALA A 860 31.85 -12.65 -26.49
C ALA A 860 32.99 -11.72 -26.92
N SER A 861 33.71 -12.11 -27.98
CA SER A 861 34.80 -11.31 -28.53
C SER A 861 34.28 -10.06 -29.24
N ASP A 862 33.16 -10.20 -29.94
CA ASP A 862 32.44 -9.11 -30.60
C ASP A 862 30.93 -9.36 -30.56
N ILE A 863 30.15 -8.27 -30.52
CA ILE A 863 28.68 -8.30 -30.60
C ILE A 863 28.23 -7.19 -31.54
N VAL A 864 27.68 -7.59 -32.68
CA VAL A 864 27.19 -6.67 -33.71
C VAL A 864 25.67 -6.74 -33.80
N PRO A 865 24.96 -5.64 -33.54
CA PRO A 865 23.53 -5.55 -33.79
C PRO A 865 23.23 -5.72 -35.28
N ILE A 866 22.32 -6.64 -35.62
CA ILE A 866 21.80 -6.86 -36.96
C ILE A 866 20.52 -6.04 -37.11
N ARG A 867 20.45 -5.22 -38.16
CA ARG A 867 19.23 -4.54 -38.60
C ARG A 867 19.07 -4.73 -40.10
N SER A 868 18.15 -5.59 -40.52
CA SER A 868 17.90 -5.86 -41.94
C SER A 868 16.41 -6.12 -42.18
N ASP A 869 15.77 -5.35 -43.06
CA ASP A 869 14.38 -5.57 -43.51
C ASP A 869 13.35 -5.78 -42.38
N GLY A 870 13.51 -5.06 -41.27
CA GLY A 870 12.65 -5.17 -40.08
C GLY A 870 13.04 -6.29 -39.12
N LEU A 871 14.00 -7.14 -39.48
CA LEU A 871 14.68 -8.05 -38.56
C LEU A 871 15.64 -7.27 -37.65
N LEU A 872 15.52 -7.53 -36.36
CA LEU A 872 16.39 -7.02 -35.31
C LEU A 872 17.03 -8.23 -34.62
N GLY A 873 18.36 -8.23 -34.49
CA GLY A 873 19.07 -9.35 -33.88
C GLY A 873 20.52 -8.99 -33.53
N PHE A 874 21.32 -10.00 -33.19
CA PHE A 874 22.76 -9.84 -32.96
C PHE A 874 23.54 -10.96 -33.66
N SER A 875 24.73 -10.62 -34.13
CA SER A 875 25.80 -11.57 -34.41
C SER A 875 26.80 -11.47 -33.27
N PHE A 876 27.29 -12.59 -32.75
CA PHE A 876 28.35 -12.63 -31.75
C PHE A 876 29.33 -13.76 -32.05
N SER A 877 30.61 -13.57 -31.72
CA SER A 877 31.72 -14.51 -31.99
C SER A 877 32.54 -14.87 -30.75
#